data_AF-A0A521H896-F1
#
_entry.id   AF-A0A521H896-F1
#
_cell.length_a   1.000
_cell.length_b   1.000
_cell.length_c   1.000
_cell.angle_alpha   90.00
_cell.angle_beta   90.00
_cell.angle_gamma   90.00
#
_symmetry.space_group_name_H-M   'P 1'
#
loop_
_entity.id
_entity.type
_entity.pdbx_description
1 polymer ?
#
loop_
_entity_poly.entity_id
_entity_poly.type
_entity_poly.pdbx_seq_one_letter_code
_entity_poly.pdbx_strand_id
1 'polypeptide(L)'
;MHMAHSTIHEARSRVLRLAVPGLILALSACQGDDGAAGPPGSPGPPGSGGGGGDDVLTKWDDLPGLVIEILEVSGGSLNNNRFRAGDMVSVRFTVENDDGDPIALAELDSGSILLSGPSFNYQRVIERQTDLISRSRANDNGSYTYTFASPIPSEYLAPYNDSPSFGEPDGELAGQALLDGTYTVGIEAYRIYTVDGEDFRDASNVAFDFLLGNTATTVESREIVLQQNCNRCHSDLRAHGGSRKEVTHCVLCHTSGAEDRNTSTVGNGTPGVSIDFAVMIHKIHNAAHLPSVLGVSTDTDGSRIYDPAAAEPYQMIGFGNRLIDFSHIVFPEWPNLTSPMPRDQGHSGLGSTEQGLEDTIRMGVTDCAACHGDPDGDGPALPPAQGDFAYSVPSRKACGSCHDDIDWDLPYTSNGSTMPEQPDNQVCTLCHPSSGTPLSPTEAHLHPLLDPAFNLGTVVTVTAAEEAGLHDGDGTLDPGEKIAVTMTITDQLGGNLAASSLAALDVALSGPITNRNLVLSSAIPRDAIGSGPTYSFNLPEPVLLEFVGTAVDDLAIETFATARTPHWATGAAPTAVLERTASGLSTLLSMDAAAGQNYVDVFDPGPFVRDEYVVLDDGLGNEEYRQIALVDGSRLWFKTPYSAGFKSELRYSHIGGSVLREVTLSARTAGTHYTLNAATGEITEMTATSFLAGNDIVANYWSDFLVPGEYPTAINGSPDLGEDWGDWTAKPLASGTYSVGVWGSRNLTLSQFGENNSYRSTATSSVVEILVGDASVPDEYDLVSGGGATCYACHSDVIFHGGGRRGWDTCILCHGTAGSEDRARYIAGNAPETEGVTVDFRNMLHKIHTGAELAYADTWTVVGFGGSPYPNNFTAHTYGEVGFPALPGGTQNCTMCHGAGNQAWMEPSDRNHPTDRLVPAREWRAACNSCHDSDDATAHIELNTTPAGVESCAVCHGPGAEYEVEVMHKPR
;
A
#
# COMPACT_ATOMS: atom_id res chain seq x y z
N MET A 1 5.14 -3.79 -16.27
CA MET A 1 5.60 -4.92 -17.13
C MET A 1 6.62 -4.43 -18.18
N HIS A 2 7.84 -4.06 -17.77
CA HIS A 2 9.02 -3.89 -18.61
C HIS A 2 10.23 -4.32 -17.78
N MET A 3 10.91 -5.40 -18.16
CA MET A 3 12.24 -5.70 -17.65
C MET A 3 13.16 -6.12 -18.79
N ALA A 4 14.27 -5.39 -18.84
CA ALA A 4 15.61 -5.72 -19.31
C ALA A 4 15.85 -6.04 -20.80
N HIS A 5 16.42 -5.06 -21.50
CA HIS A 5 17.47 -5.29 -22.50
C HIS A 5 18.77 -4.63 -22.03
N SER A 6 19.67 -5.40 -21.42
CA SER A 6 21.08 -5.00 -21.26
C SER A 6 21.91 -5.81 -22.26
N THR A 7 22.51 -5.13 -23.25
CA THR A 7 23.59 -5.71 -24.05
C THR A 7 24.80 -4.79 -24.07
N ILE A 8 25.91 -5.39 -23.66
CA ILE A 8 27.29 -4.89 -23.58
C ILE A 8 27.80 -4.52 -24.98
N HIS A 9 28.41 -3.34 -25.14
CA HIS A 9 29.49 -3.18 -26.12
C HIS A 9 30.57 -2.16 -25.75
N GLU A 10 31.82 -2.61 -25.95
CA GLU A 10 33.08 -1.98 -25.58
C GLU A 10 33.44 -0.74 -26.43
N ALA A 11 33.95 0.26 -25.71
CA ALA A 11 34.93 1.30 -26.05
C ALA A 11 35.50 1.40 -27.49
N ARG A 12 35.46 2.61 -28.06
CA ARG A 12 36.61 3.22 -28.77
C ARG A 12 36.71 4.75 -28.62
N SER A 13 37.88 5.15 -28.12
CA SER A 13 38.53 6.47 -28.08
C SER A 13 38.42 7.33 -29.35
N ARG A 14 38.24 8.66 -29.18
CA ARG A 14 39.11 9.72 -29.81
C ARG A 14 38.87 11.16 -29.30
N VAL A 15 39.88 11.67 -28.58
CA VAL A 15 40.60 12.96 -28.77
C VAL A 15 39.82 14.27 -29.01
N LEU A 16 39.77 15.10 -27.94
CA LEU A 16 40.25 16.49 -27.81
C LEU A 16 39.88 17.54 -28.88
N ARG A 17 39.17 18.61 -28.45
CA ARG A 17 39.60 20.00 -28.70
C ARG A 17 38.97 21.03 -27.74
N LEU A 18 39.84 21.95 -27.34
CA LEU A 18 39.73 23.02 -26.37
C LEU A 18 38.90 24.23 -26.85
N ALA A 19 38.16 24.81 -25.90
CA ALA A 19 38.25 26.19 -25.41
C ALA A 19 37.56 27.38 -26.12
N VAL A 20 36.61 27.97 -25.35
CA VAL A 20 36.63 29.34 -24.76
C VAL A 20 35.94 30.50 -25.52
N PRO A 21 35.36 31.48 -24.77
CA PRO A 21 34.06 32.06 -25.05
C PRO A 21 34.06 33.60 -25.21
N GLY A 22 32.86 34.17 -25.33
CA GLY A 22 32.56 35.57 -24.99
C GLY A 22 31.17 35.98 -25.52
N LEU A 23 30.47 37.01 -25.05
CA LEU A 23 30.55 37.90 -23.89
C LEU A 23 29.37 38.91 -24.10
N ILE A 24 28.49 39.06 -23.10
CA ILE A 24 27.85 40.32 -22.61
C ILE A 24 26.78 41.11 -23.42
N LEU A 25 25.65 41.31 -22.71
CA LEU A 25 24.73 42.47 -22.56
C LEU A 25 24.04 43.11 -23.79
N ALA A 26 22.72 43.31 -23.71
CA ALA A 26 22.10 44.48 -23.05
C ALA A 26 20.56 44.52 -23.26
N LEU A 27 19.84 44.86 -22.19
CA LEU A 27 18.44 45.28 -22.20
C LEU A 27 18.23 46.62 -22.94
N SER A 28 17.10 46.76 -23.64
CA SER A 28 16.33 48.01 -23.62
C SER A 28 14.90 47.79 -24.15
N ALA A 29 13.91 48.08 -23.31
CA ALA A 29 12.52 48.26 -23.67
C ALA A 29 12.31 49.56 -24.46
N CYS A 30 11.36 49.56 -25.40
CA CYS A 30 10.65 50.75 -25.88
C CYS A 30 9.24 50.35 -26.31
N GLN A 31 8.24 50.97 -25.67
CA GLN A 31 6.83 51.02 -26.11
C GLN A 31 6.71 51.74 -27.45
N GLY A 32 5.78 51.29 -28.30
CA GLY A 32 5.41 51.94 -29.55
C GLY A 32 3.96 51.64 -29.95
N ASP A 33 3.18 52.72 -29.98
CA ASP A 33 1.77 52.97 -30.31
C ASP A 33 0.99 52.02 -31.25
N ASP A 34 -0.29 51.86 -30.88
CA ASP A 34 -1.34 51.14 -31.60
C ASP A 34 -1.68 51.78 -32.97
N GLY A 35 -1.18 51.15 -34.03
CA GLY A 35 -1.60 51.44 -35.41
C GLY A 35 -2.87 50.67 -35.80
N ALA A 36 -3.77 51.33 -36.53
CA ALA A 36 -5.07 50.80 -36.95
C ALA A 36 -4.98 49.45 -37.71
N ALA A 37 -5.90 48.53 -37.40
CA ALA A 37 -6.03 47.24 -38.06
C ALA A 37 -6.22 47.37 -39.58
N GLY A 38 -5.35 46.72 -40.35
CA GLY A 38 -5.52 46.55 -41.80
C GLY A 38 -6.67 45.59 -42.13
N PRO A 39 -7.24 45.66 -43.35
CA PRO A 39 -8.29 44.73 -43.78
C PRO A 39 -7.79 43.28 -43.75
N PRO A 40 -8.68 42.29 -43.48
CA PRO A 40 -8.30 40.89 -43.44
C PRO A 40 -7.61 40.46 -44.75
N GLY A 41 -6.43 39.86 -44.64
CA GLY A 41 -5.77 39.22 -45.77
C GLY A 41 -6.64 38.08 -46.31
N SER A 42 -6.60 37.88 -47.62
CA SER A 42 -7.19 36.70 -48.27
C SER A 42 -6.67 35.42 -47.61
N PRO A 43 -7.52 34.36 -47.45
CA PRO A 43 -7.08 33.09 -46.90
C PRO A 43 -5.81 32.62 -47.60
N GLY A 44 -4.77 32.31 -46.83
CA GLY A 44 -3.56 31.70 -47.37
C GLY A 44 -3.92 30.36 -48.03
N PRO A 45 -3.15 29.91 -49.04
CA PRO A 45 -3.26 28.53 -49.49
C PRO A 45 -3.10 27.60 -48.28
N PRO A 46 -3.82 26.45 -48.25
CA PRO A 46 -3.65 25.47 -47.17
C PRO A 46 -2.17 25.22 -46.98
N GLY A 47 -1.71 25.35 -45.73
CA GLY A 47 -0.32 25.12 -45.38
C GLY A 47 0.11 23.78 -45.97
N SER A 48 1.19 23.80 -46.73
CA SER A 48 1.93 22.57 -47.02
C SER A 48 2.26 21.94 -45.67
N GLY A 49 1.73 20.74 -45.41
CA GLY A 49 2.00 19.98 -44.19
C GLY A 49 3.48 20.04 -43.84
N GLY A 50 3.78 20.76 -42.77
CA GLY A 50 5.08 20.77 -42.13
C GLY A 50 4.98 19.88 -40.92
N GLY A 51 5.35 18.61 -41.10
CA GLY A 51 5.40 17.58 -40.06
C GLY A 51 6.06 16.31 -40.58
N GLY A 52 6.97 16.44 -41.54
CA GLY A 52 7.82 15.32 -41.92
C GLY A 52 9.02 15.26 -40.99
N GLY A 53 9.05 14.22 -40.15
CA GLY A 53 10.27 13.60 -39.63
C GLY A 53 11.00 14.36 -38.53
N ASP A 54 10.61 14.12 -37.29
CA ASP A 54 11.49 13.31 -36.46
C ASP A 54 10.61 12.48 -35.53
N ASP A 55 10.49 11.17 -35.83
CA ASP A 55 10.03 10.17 -34.86
C ASP A 55 11.06 10.03 -33.71
N VAL A 56 12.12 10.83 -33.74
CA VAL A 56 13.18 10.90 -32.74
C VAL A 56 12.86 12.03 -31.78
N LEU A 57 12.51 11.65 -30.56
CA LEU A 57 12.27 12.54 -29.44
C LEU A 57 13.46 12.48 -28.48
N THR A 58 13.58 13.47 -27.63
CA THR A 58 14.50 13.45 -26.49
C THR A 58 13.76 13.01 -25.24
N LYS A 59 14.48 12.58 -24.21
CA LYS A 59 13.88 12.30 -22.89
C LYS A 59 13.10 13.48 -22.26
N TRP A 60 13.25 14.69 -22.79
CA TRP A 60 12.53 15.87 -22.33
C TRP A 60 11.13 15.96 -22.91
N ASP A 61 10.91 15.36 -24.07
CA ASP A 61 9.67 15.45 -24.81
C ASP A 61 8.64 14.44 -24.29
N ASP A 62 7.37 14.84 -24.34
CA ASP A 62 6.22 13.94 -24.21
C ASP A 62 5.93 13.25 -25.55
N LEU A 63 5.30 12.08 -25.50
CA LEU A 63 4.76 11.50 -26.72
C LEU A 63 3.63 12.42 -27.24
N PRO A 64 3.55 12.69 -28.56
CA PRO A 64 2.52 13.56 -29.13
C PRO A 64 1.07 13.11 -28.90
N GLY A 65 0.86 11.85 -28.53
CA GLY A 65 -0.45 11.23 -28.40
C GLY A 65 -0.97 10.75 -29.75
N LEU A 66 -1.72 9.65 -29.74
CA LEU A 66 -2.45 9.13 -30.88
C LEU A 66 -3.93 8.98 -30.54
N VAL A 67 -4.77 9.67 -31.30
CA VAL A 67 -6.22 9.67 -31.17
C VAL A 67 -6.85 9.19 -32.47
N ILE A 68 -7.68 8.15 -32.39
CA ILE A 68 -8.51 7.69 -33.51
C ILE A 68 -9.97 7.81 -33.12
N GLU A 69 -10.76 8.46 -33.95
CA GLU A 69 -12.20 8.58 -33.76
C GLU A 69 -12.94 7.89 -34.91
N ILE A 70 -13.84 6.95 -34.61
CA ILE A 70 -14.76 6.41 -35.61
C ILE A 70 -15.95 7.36 -35.74
N LEU A 71 -16.05 8.00 -36.92
CA LEU A 71 -17.09 8.98 -37.22
C LEU A 71 -18.38 8.34 -37.73
N GLU A 72 -18.28 7.22 -38.45
CA GLU A 72 -19.42 6.54 -39.07
C GLU A 72 -19.10 5.10 -39.46
N VAL A 73 -20.08 4.21 -39.27
CA VAL A 73 -20.08 2.85 -39.85
C VAL A 73 -21.24 2.75 -40.84
N SER A 74 -20.97 2.38 -42.08
CA SER A 74 -21.90 2.42 -43.22
C SER A 74 -21.84 1.17 -44.11
N GLY A 75 -22.85 1.00 -44.97
CA GLY A 75 -22.94 -0.11 -45.93
C GLY A 75 -24.02 -1.16 -45.59
N GLY A 76 -24.81 -0.90 -44.54
CA GLY A 76 -25.97 -1.74 -44.20
C GLY A 76 -27.07 -1.62 -45.26
N SER A 77 -27.63 -2.76 -45.69
CA SER A 77 -28.65 -2.80 -46.74
C SER A 77 -30.09 -2.70 -46.22
N LEU A 78 -30.28 -2.64 -44.89
CA LEU A 78 -31.58 -2.45 -44.26
C LEU A 78 -31.84 -0.96 -43.95
N ASN A 79 -33.09 -0.65 -43.57
CA ASN A 79 -33.47 0.70 -43.19
C ASN A 79 -32.59 1.24 -42.07
N ASN A 80 -32.31 2.55 -42.11
CA ASN A 80 -31.45 3.25 -41.15
C ASN A 80 -30.02 2.67 -41.09
N ASN A 81 -29.49 2.17 -42.21
CA ASN A 81 -28.13 1.65 -42.32
C ASN A 81 -27.83 0.47 -41.36
N ARG A 82 -28.86 -0.33 -41.07
CA ARG A 82 -28.70 -1.59 -40.33
C ARG A 82 -28.14 -2.69 -41.25
N PHE A 83 -27.29 -3.54 -40.69
CA PHE A 83 -26.56 -4.56 -41.43
C PHE A 83 -27.26 -5.92 -41.41
N ARG A 84 -26.89 -6.79 -42.35
CA ARG A 84 -27.16 -8.22 -42.34
C ARG A 84 -25.98 -8.98 -42.96
N ALA A 85 -25.97 -10.30 -42.81
CA ALA A 85 -25.05 -11.17 -43.53
C ALA A 85 -25.06 -10.85 -45.05
N GLY A 86 -23.87 -10.73 -45.63
CA GLY A 86 -23.67 -10.33 -47.03
C GLY A 86 -23.43 -8.83 -47.25
N ASP A 87 -23.71 -7.97 -46.27
CA ASP A 87 -23.42 -6.53 -46.39
C ASP A 87 -21.91 -6.24 -46.24
N MET A 88 -21.44 -5.18 -46.93
CA MET A 88 -20.05 -4.73 -46.87
C MET A 88 -19.93 -3.58 -45.87
N VAL A 89 -19.13 -3.77 -44.82
CA VAL A 89 -18.94 -2.75 -43.78
C VAL A 89 -17.88 -1.74 -44.23
N SER A 90 -18.23 -0.45 -44.18
CA SER A 90 -17.33 0.68 -44.42
C SER A 90 -17.28 1.58 -43.19
N VAL A 91 -16.08 1.88 -42.70
CA VAL A 91 -15.84 2.66 -41.49
C VAL A 91 -15.12 3.95 -41.88
N ARG A 92 -15.68 5.09 -41.49
CA ARG A 92 -15.08 6.41 -41.66
C ARG A 92 -14.52 6.88 -40.33
N PHE A 93 -13.26 7.33 -40.30
CA PHE A 93 -12.55 7.65 -39.08
C PHE A 93 -11.52 8.77 -39.28
N THR A 94 -11.06 9.41 -38.21
CA THR A 94 -9.94 10.36 -38.20
C THR A 94 -8.76 9.79 -37.42
N VAL A 95 -7.58 10.36 -37.66
CA VAL A 95 -6.36 10.05 -36.91
C VAL A 95 -5.68 11.38 -36.62
N GLU A 96 -5.52 11.70 -35.35
CA GLU A 96 -5.03 12.98 -34.84
C GLU A 96 -4.05 12.73 -33.68
N ASN A 97 -3.25 13.74 -33.33
CA ASN A 97 -2.51 13.77 -32.07
C ASN A 97 -3.36 14.39 -30.95
N ASP A 98 -2.83 14.48 -29.73
CA ASP A 98 -3.58 15.03 -28.58
C ASP A 98 -3.89 16.54 -28.74
N ASP A 99 -3.13 17.26 -29.57
CA ASP A 99 -3.37 18.66 -29.93
C ASP A 99 -4.48 18.85 -30.99
N GLY A 100 -5.01 17.74 -31.54
CA GLY A 100 -6.01 17.74 -32.62
C GLY A 100 -5.43 17.98 -34.01
N ASP A 101 -4.10 17.92 -34.16
CA ASP A 101 -3.45 17.98 -35.46
C ASP A 101 -3.60 16.64 -36.20
N PRO A 102 -3.99 16.64 -37.48
CA PRO A 102 -4.21 15.42 -38.25
C PRO A 102 -2.90 14.67 -38.54
N ILE A 103 -2.92 13.36 -38.31
CA ILE A 103 -1.82 12.44 -38.64
C ILE A 103 -2.14 11.71 -39.95
N ALA A 104 -1.17 11.67 -40.87
CA ALA A 104 -1.33 10.89 -42.09
C ALA A 104 -1.25 9.38 -41.79
N LEU A 105 -2.10 8.55 -42.41
CA LEU A 105 -2.03 7.08 -42.19
C LEU A 105 -0.66 6.46 -42.54
N ALA A 106 0.12 7.10 -43.42
CA ALA A 106 1.45 6.65 -43.79
C ALA A 106 2.50 6.85 -42.68
N GLU A 107 2.18 7.64 -41.65
CA GLU A 107 3.00 7.86 -40.45
C GLU A 107 2.72 6.84 -39.35
N LEU A 108 1.70 6.00 -39.50
CA LEU A 108 1.42 4.92 -38.55
C LEU A 108 2.29 3.70 -38.86
N ASP A 109 2.90 3.12 -37.84
CA ASP A 109 3.67 1.88 -37.96
C ASP A 109 2.78 0.64 -38.07
N SER A 110 1.59 0.72 -37.49
CA SER A 110 0.62 -0.37 -37.52
C SER A 110 -0.80 0.16 -37.43
N GLY A 111 -1.71 -0.45 -38.18
CA GLY A 111 -3.14 -0.22 -38.09
C GLY A 111 -3.90 -1.51 -38.39
N SER A 112 -4.88 -1.86 -37.57
CA SER A 112 -5.72 -3.03 -37.75
C SER A 112 -7.17 -2.75 -37.38
N ILE A 113 -8.08 -3.53 -37.97
CA ILE A 113 -9.52 -3.40 -37.74
C ILE A 113 -10.18 -4.78 -37.72
N LEU A 114 -11.17 -4.96 -36.84
CA LEU A 114 -11.90 -6.23 -36.66
C LEU A 114 -13.36 -5.98 -36.32
N LEU A 115 -14.18 -7.04 -36.39
CA LEU A 115 -15.61 -6.97 -36.08
C LEU A 115 -16.04 -8.20 -35.27
N SER A 116 -16.66 -7.94 -34.13
CA SER A 116 -17.12 -8.98 -33.20
C SER A 116 -18.50 -8.59 -32.63
N GLY A 117 -19.24 -9.59 -32.14
CA GLY A 117 -20.55 -9.42 -31.54
C GLY A 117 -21.32 -10.74 -31.48
N PRO A 118 -22.56 -10.74 -30.99
CA PRO A 118 -23.30 -9.60 -30.48
C PRO A 118 -22.76 -9.13 -29.12
N SER A 119 -23.01 -7.88 -28.75
CA SER A 119 -22.44 -7.25 -27.54
C SER A 119 -22.75 -8.01 -26.26
N PHE A 120 -23.89 -8.69 -26.13
CA PHE A 120 -24.24 -9.46 -24.92
C PHE A 120 -23.40 -10.74 -24.72
N ASN A 121 -22.78 -11.27 -25.78
CA ASN A 121 -21.91 -12.45 -25.76
C ASN A 121 -20.97 -12.38 -26.98
N TYR A 122 -19.89 -11.59 -26.87
CA TYR A 122 -19.00 -11.33 -28.00
C TYR A 122 -18.50 -12.64 -28.62
N GLN A 123 -18.65 -12.73 -29.94
CA GLN A 123 -18.08 -13.76 -30.81
C GLN A 123 -17.33 -13.09 -31.96
N ARG A 124 -16.40 -13.81 -32.58
CA ARG A 124 -15.68 -13.30 -33.75
C ARG A 124 -16.56 -13.36 -35.00
N VAL A 125 -16.60 -12.27 -35.77
CA VAL A 125 -17.41 -12.20 -37.00
C VAL A 125 -16.55 -11.91 -38.22
N ILE A 126 -15.69 -10.89 -38.16
CA ILE A 126 -14.65 -10.66 -39.16
C ILE A 126 -13.31 -10.67 -38.45
N GLU A 127 -12.39 -11.52 -38.93
CA GLU A 127 -11.05 -11.62 -38.39
C GLU A 127 -10.30 -10.28 -38.48
N ARG A 128 -9.29 -10.11 -37.62
CA ARG A 128 -8.47 -8.89 -37.61
C ARG A 128 -7.76 -8.68 -38.94
N GLN A 129 -8.08 -7.59 -39.61
CA GLN A 129 -7.46 -7.13 -40.84
C GLN A 129 -6.31 -6.18 -40.50
N THR A 130 -5.10 -6.46 -41.01
CA THR A 130 -3.88 -5.66 -40.78
C THR A 130 -3.59 -4.67 -41.91
N ASP A 131 -4.50 -4.57 -42.87
CA ASP A 131 -4.34 -3.74 -44.08
C ASP A 131 -5.05 -2.38 -43.97
N LEU A 132 -5.43 -1.95 -42.75
CA LEU A 132 -6.13 -0.69 -42.47
C LEU A 132 -5.50 0.49 -43.21
N ILE A 133 -4.18 0.67 -43.07
CA ILE A 133 -3.42 1.76 -43.68
C ILE A 133 -3.49 1.69 -45.22
N SER A 134 -3.20 0.52 -45.79
CA SER A 134 -3.09 0.36 -47.25
C SER A 134 -4.45 0.36 -47.99
N ARG A 135 -5.52 -0.05 -47.31
CA ARG A 135 -6.87 -0.16 -47.89
C ARG A 135 -7.70 1.10 -47.70
N SER A 136 -7.42 1.89 -46.67
CA SER A 136 -8.13 3.14 -46.42
C SER A 136 -7.99 4.13 -47.58
N ARG A 137 -8.98 5.00 -47.71
CA ARG A 137 -9.01 6.09 -48.69
C ARG A 137 -9.20 7.40 -47.96
N ALA A 138 -8.32 8.36 -48.20
CA ALA A 138 -8.50 9.72 -47.68
C ALA A 138 -9.73 10.39 -48.32
N ASN A 139 -10.49 11.11 -47.52
CA ASN A 139 -11.62 11.93 -47.92
C ASN A 139 -11.21 13.42 -47.93
N ASP A 140 -11.93 14.26 -48.67
CA ASP A 140 -11.61 15.70 -48.81
C ASP A 140 -11.69 16.50 -47.48
N ASN A 141 -12.34 15.94 -46.46
CA ASN A 141 -12.51 16.57 -45.14
C ASN A 141 -11.47 16.12 -44.10
N GLY A 142 -10.41 15.41 -44.51
CA GLY A 142 -9.35 14.94 -43.61
C GLY A 142 -9.61 13.58 -42.94
N SER A 143 -10.82 13.03 -43.05
CA SER A 143 -11.12 11.67 -42.58
C SER A 143 -10.67 10.60 -43.57
N TYR A 144 -10.61 9.35 -43.11
CA TYR A 144 -10.32 8.16 -43.92
C TYR A 144 -11.50 7.22 -43.94
N THR A 145 -11.69 6.51 -45.06
CA THR A 145 -12.71 5.46 -45.19
C THR A 145 -12.02 4.12 -45.44
N TYR A 146 -12.25 3.15 -44.57
CA TYR A 146 -11.87 1.75 -44.73
C TYR A 146 -13.11 0.91 -45.07
N THR A 147 -13.05 0.09 -46.12
CA THR A 147 -14.11 -0.89 -46.43
C THR A 147 -13.52 -2.28 -46.30
N PHE A 148 -14.14 -3.16 -45.50
CA PHE A 148 -13.68 -4.55 -45.37
C PHE A 148 -13.62 -5.24 -46.74
N ALA A 149 -12.65 -6.12 -46.94
CA ALA A 149 -12.53 -6.87 -48.20
C ALA A 149 -13.64 -7.91 -48.38
N SER A 150 -14.12 -8.45 -47.26
CA SER A 150 -15.15 -9.48 -47.19
C SER A 150 -16.43 -8.89 -46.61
N PRO A 151 -17.61 -9.34 -47.09
CA PRO A 151 -18.87 -8.99 -46.45
C PRO A 151 -18.98 -9.68 -45.08
N ILE A 152 -19.94 -9.22 -44.27
CA ILE A 152 -20.35 -9.92 -43.05
C ILE A 152 -20.72 -11.36 -43.40
N PRO A 153 -20.13 -12.39 -42.74
CA PRO A 153 -20.45 -13.79 -43.01
C PRO A 153 -21.88 -14.14 -42.56
N SER A 154 -22.35 -15.34 -42.92
CA SER A 154 -23.64 -15.86 -42.42
C SER A 154 -23.55 -16.49 -41.03
N GLU A 155 -22.35 -16.85 -40.60
CA GLU A 155 -22.08 -17.62 -39.37
C GLU A 155 -20.91 -17.00 -38.60
N TYR A 156 -20.83 -17.27 -37.29
CA TYR A 156 -19.70 -16.84 -36.46
C TYR A 156 -18.42 -17.60 -36.81
N LEU A 157 -17.28 -16.91 -36.68
CA LEU A 157 -15.97 -17.51 -36.80
C LEU A 157 -15.59 -18.26 -35.52
N ALA A 158 -14.70 -19.24 -35.66
CA ALA A 158 -14.05 -19.87 -34.51
C ALA A 158 -13.35 -18.83 -33.63
N PRO A 159 -13.35 -19.00 -32.28
CA PRO A 159 -12.61 -18.15 -31.37
C PRO A 159 -11.08 -18.26 -31.59
N TYR A 160 -10.30 -17.46 -30.86
CA TYR A 160 -8.83 -17.58 -30.93
C TYR A 160 -8.35 -18.86 -30.25
N ASN A 161 -7.41 -19.56 -30.90
CA ASN A 161 -6.82 -20.82 -30.44
C ASN A 161 -7.83 -21.92 -30.10
N ASP A 162 -8.97 -21.90 -30.80
CA ASP A 162 -10.09 -22.82 -30.65
C ASP A 162 -9.67 -24.30 -30.57
N SER A 163 -10.11 -24.96 -29.49
CA SER A 163 -9.91 -26.38 -29.23
C SER A 163 -11.20 -27.00 -28.68
N PRO A 164 -11.30 -28.34 -28.61
CA PRO A 164 -12.47 -29.01 -28.02
C PRO A 164 -12.70 -28.78 -26.52
N SER A 165 -11.88 -27.95 -25.87
CA SER A 165 -11.96 -27.68 -24.42
C SER A 165 -13.15 -26.81 -24.06
N PHE A 166 -13.58 -25.94 -24.98
CA PHE A 166 -14.79 -25.12 -24.83
C PHE A 166 -15.74 -25.35 -26.00
N GLY A 167 -17.02 -25.08 -25.79
CA GLY A 167 -18.01 -25.18 -26.85
C GLY A 167 -19.32 -24.46 -26.55
N GLU A 168 -20.42 -24.93 -27.14
CA GLU A 168 -21.75 -24.32 -26.98
C GLU A 168 -22.19 -24.16 -25.50
N PRO A 169 -21.95 -25.13 -24.57
CA PRO A 169 -22.23 -24.95 -23.15
C PRO A 169 -21.47 -23.78 -22.51
N ASP A 170 -20.30 -23.46 -23.06
CA ASP A 170 -19.46 -22.32 -22.68
C ASP A 170 -19.80 -21.07 -23.50
N GLY A 171 -20.98 -21.01 -24.12
CA GLY A 171 -21.43 -19.83 -24.85
C GLY A 171 -20.64 -19.54 -26.13
N GLU A 172 -19.84 -20.48 -26.63
CA GLU A 172 -19.22 -20.40 -27.96
C GLU A 172 -20.28 -20.65 -29.04
N LEU A 173 -20.34 -19.79 -30.05
CA LEU A 173 -21.33 -19.88 -31.13
C LEU A 173 -20.68 -20.15 -32.50
N ALA A 174 -19.44 -20.65 -32.55
CA ALA A 174 -18.73 -20.88 -33.80
C ALA A 174 -19.55 -21.75 -34.78
N GLY A 175 -19.63 -21.31 -36.05
CA GLY A 175 -20.42 -21.98 -37.08
C GLY A 175 -21.94 -21.85 -36.94
N GLN A 176 -22.46 -21.20 -35.88
CA GLN A 176 -23.88 -20.86 -35.79
C GLN A 176 -24.20 -19.58 -36.57
N ALA A 177 -25.46 -19.42 -36.97
CA ALA A 177 -25.91 -18.23 -37.68
C ALA A 177 -25.81 -16.97 -36.80
N LEU A 178 -25.46 -15.84 -37.42
CA LEU A 178 -25.39 -14.55 -36.73
C LEU A 178 -26.76 -14.17 -36.14
N LEU A 179 -26.77 -13.74 -34.88
CA LEU A 179 -27.96 -13.32 -34.16
C LEU A 179 -28.26 -11.85 -34.43
N ASP A 180 -29.54 -11.47 -34.39
CA ASP A 180 -29.95 -10.07 -34.42
C ASP A 180 -29.48 -9.37 -33.13
N GLY A 181 -28.85 -8.20 -33.25
CA GLY A 181 -28.38 -7.45 -32.08
C GLY A 181 -27.38 -6.32 -32.40
N THR A 182 -26.71 -5.85 -31.36
CA THR A 182 -25.61 -4.88 -31.44
C THR A 182 -24.29 -5.60 -31.71
N TYR A 183 -23.51 -5.11 -32.66
CA TYR A 183 -22.18 -5.60 -33.01
C TYR A 183 -21.20 -4.44 -32.99
N THR A 184 -19.93 -4.76 -32.84
CA THR A 184 -18.89 -3.76 -32.59
C THR A 184 -17.76 -3.92 -33.60
N VAL A 185 -17.37 -2.80 -34.21
CA VAL A 185 -16.14 -2.72 -34.99
C VAL A 185 -15.10 -2.00 -34.16
N GLY A 186 -13.87 -2.51 -34.15
CA GLY A 186 -12.75 -1.93 -33.41
C GLY A 186 -11.58 -1.62 -34.31
N ILE A 187 -10.93 -0.48 -34.11
CA ILE A 187 -9.66 -0.09 -34.73
C ILE A 187 -8.59 -0.08 -33.63
N GLU A 188 -7.44 -0.71 -33.92
CA GLU A 188 -6.20 -0.51 -33.17
C GLU A 188 -5.13 0.07 -34.09
N ALA A 189 -4.42 1.11 -33.66
CA ALA A 189 -3.23 1.59 -34.35
C ALA A 189 -2.19 2.09 -33.35
N TYR A 190 -0.94 2.13 -33.79
CA TYR A 190 0.12 2.79 -33.05
C TYR A 190 1.15 3.40 -33.99
N ARG A 191 1.86 4.40 -33.46
CA ARG A 191 3.09 4.96 -34.01
C ARG A 191 4.22 4.71 -33.02
N ILE A 192 5.43 4.53 -33.53
CA ILE A 192 6.65 4.33 -32.75
C ILE A 192 7.41 5.66 -32.73
N TYR A 193 7.79 6.10 -31.54
CA TYR A 193 8.72 7.19 -31.34
C TYR A 193 9.99 6.65 -30.67
N THR A 194 11.16 7.01 -31.20
CA THR A 194 12.46 6.71 -30.61
C THR A 194 12.86 7.84 -29.65
N VAL A 195 12.84 7.58 -28.35
CA VAL A 195 13.27 8.53 -27.31
C VAL A 195 14.66 8.14 -26.83
N ASP A 196 15.68 8.98 -27.06
CA ASP A 196 17.07 8.72 -26.67
C ASP A 196 17.62 7.33 -27.10
N GLY A 197 17.08 6.76 -28.19
CA GLY A 197 17.49 5.46 -28.74
C GLY A 197 16.62 4.27 -28.34
N GLU A 198 15.59 4.47 -27.52
CA GLU A 198 14.59 3.45 -27.19
C GLU A 198 13.25 3.72 -27.87
N ASP A 199 12.58 2.67 -28.34
CA ASP A 199 11.33 2.78 -29.10
C ASP A 199 10.11 2.63 -28.18
N PHE A 200 9.23 3.64 -28.20
CA PHE A 200 7.98 3.68 -27.46
C PHE A 200 6.78 3.67 -28.40
N ARG A 201 5.72 2.95 -28.02
CA ARG A 201 4.47 2.88 -28.81
C ARG A 201 3.45 3.85 -28.28
N ASP A 202 3.16 4.85 -29.10
CA ASP A 202 2.00 5.70 -28.93
C ASP A 202 0.79 5.06 -29.62
N ALA A 203 -0.18 4.62 -28.82
CA ALA A 203 -1.23 3.71 -29.26
C ALA A 203 -2.63 4.26 -28.98
N SER A 204 -3.54 3.95 -29.90
CA SER A 204 -4.95 4.30 -29.83
C SER A 204 -5.81 3.11 -30.19
N ASN A 205 -6.86 2.89 -29.41
CA ASN A 205 -7.91 1.93 -29.76
C ASN A 205 -9.26 2.63 -29.69
N VAL A 206 -10.15 2.28 -30.60
CA VAL A 206 -11.51 2.82 -30.61
C VAL A 206 -12.48 1.77 -31.10
N ALA A 207 -13.67 1.75 -30.49
CA ALA A 207 -14.74 0.84 -30.84
C ALA A 207 -15.99 1.64 -31.25
N PHE A 208 -16.81 1.06 -32.12
CA PHE A 208 -18.08 1.63 -32.54
C PHE A 208 -19.15 0.54 -32.68
N ASP A 209 -20.28 0.76 -32.01
CA ASP A 209 -21.42 -0.15 -32.02
C ASP A 209 -22.41 0.16 -33.15
N PHE A 210 -22.91 -0.89 -33.79
CA PHE A 210 -23.91 -0.79 -34.85
C PHE A 210 -24.88 -1.98 -34.81
N LEU A 211 -25.98 -1.88 -35.55
CA LEU A 211 -27.02 -2.90 -35.57
C LEU A 211 -26.83 -3.91 -36.69
N LEU A 212 -27.01 -5.20 -36.37
CA LEU A 212 -27.09 -6.30 -37.32
C LEU A 212 -28.40 -7.06 -37.11
N GLY A 213 -29.01 -7.50 -38.21
CA GLY A 213 -30.19 -8.35 -38.19
C GLY A 213 -31.47 -7.64 -38.59
N ASN A 214 -32.59 -8.37 -38.60
CA ASN A 214 -33.85 -7.84 -39.11
C ASN A 214 -34.71 -7.17 -38.03
N THR A 215 -34.55 -7.62 -36.78
CA THR A 215 -35.38 -7.26 -35.63
C THR A 215 -34.69 -6.30 -34.66
N ALA A 216 -33.37 -6.13 -34.74
CA ALA A 216 -32.63 -5.18 -33.92
C ALA A 216 -33.00 -3.72 -34.26
N THR A 217 -33.41 -2.95 -33.25
CA THR A 217 -33.89 -1.56 -33.41
C THR A 217 -33.12 -0.53 -32.59
N THR A 218 -32.38 -0.95 -31.58
CA THR A 218 -31.71 -0.10 -30.60
C THR A 218 -30.30 -0.63 -30.35
N VAL A 219 -29.32 0.28 -30.37
CA VAL A 219 -27.95 -0.06 -29.99
C VAL A 219 -27.91 -0.20 -28.47
N GLU A 220 -27.37 -1.32 -28.02
CA GLU A 220 -27.21 -1.70 -26.61
C GLU A 220 -25.74 -2.07 -26.40
N SER A 221 -24.95 -1.06 -26.03
CA SER A 221 -23.53 -1.24 -25.70
C SER A 221 -23.35 -2.12 -24.49
N ARG A 222 -22.27 -2.91 -24.46
CA ARG A 222 -21.91 -3.71 -23.29
C ARG A 222 -20.97 -2.93 -22.39
N GLU A 223 -21.48 -2.47 -21.25
CA GLU A 223 -20.75 -1.65 -20.29
C GLU A 223 -20.88 -2.25 -18.87
N ILE A 224 -20.24 -3.40 -18.67
CA ILE A 224 -20.20 -4.09 -17.35
C ILE A 224 -19.07 -3.56 -16.48
N VAL A 225 -18.02 -3.03 -17.10
CA VAL A 225 -16.89 -2.34 -16.47
C VAL A 225 -16.55 -1.10 -17.30
N LEU A 226 -15.95 -0.10 -16.66
CA LEU A 226 -15.48 1.12 -17.30
C LEU A 226 -13.95 1.15 -17.36
N GLN A 227 -13.39 1.84 -18.36
CA GLN A 227 -11.94 2.05 -18.46
C GLN A 227 -11.38 2.77 -17.21
N GLN A 228 -12.14 3.73 -16.65
CA GLN A 228 -11.72 4.45 -15.45
C GLN A 228 -11.56 3.53 -14.23
N ASN A 229 -12.37 2.47 -14.13
CA ASN A 229 -12.29 1.52 -13.02
C ASN A 229 -11.00 0.69 -13.09
N CYS A 230 -10.45 0.44 -14.29
CA CYS A 230 -9.13 -0.16 -14.45
C CYS A 230 -8.01 0.86 -14.17
N ASN A 231 -8.14 2.06 -14.72
CA ASN A 231 -7.11 3.09 -14.67
C ASN A 231 -6.96 3.76 -13.29
N ARG A 232 -7.86 3.51 -12.33
CA ARG A 232 -7.63 3.92 -10.93
C ARG A 232 -6.34 3.32 -10.36
N CYS A 233 -6.01 2.08 -10.75
CA CYS A 233 -4.76 1.42 -10.39
C CYS A 233 -3.75 1.48 -11.53
N HIS A 234 -4.21 1.22 -12.75
CA HIS A 234 -3.32 1.08 -13.88
C HIS A 234 -2.85 2.41 -14.48
N SER A 235 -3.40 3.57 -14.11
CA SER A 235 -3.15 4.88 -14.72
C SER A 235 -3.52 4.95 -16.21
N ASP A 236 -2.83 4.20 -17.05
CA ASP A 236 -3.12 3.95 -18.45
C ASP A 236 -2.90 2.45 -18.73
N LEU A 237 -3.98 1.66 -18.67
CA LEU A 237 -3.91 0.22 -18.91
C LEU A 237 -3.20 -0.09 -20.23
N ARG A 238 -2.14 -0.89 -20.20
CA ARG A 238 -1.37 -1.25 -21.41
C ARG A 238 -1.15 -2.75 -21.49
N ALA A 239 -1.58 -3.34 -22.60
CA ALA A 239 -1.43 -4.77 -22.90
C ALA A 239 -0.81 -4.99 -24.29
N HIS A 240 -0.37 -6.23 -24.53
CA HIS A 240 0.20 -6.67 -25.82
C HIS A 240 1.39 -5.81 -26.32
N GLY A 241 2.27 -5.42 -25.40
CA GLY A 241 3.40 -4.55 -25.69
C GLY A 241 2.99 -3.10 -25.93
N GLY A 242 1.98 -2.61 -25.20
CA GLY A 242 1.57 -1.21 -25.19
C GLY A 242 0.59 -0.79 -26.29
N SER A 243 0.22 -1.68 -27.22
CA SER A 243 -0.64 -1.35 -28.36
C SER A 243 -2.14 -1.40 -28.05
N ARG A 244 -2.52 -1.98 -26.91
CA ARG A 244 -3.91 -2.15 -26.51
C ARG A 244 -4.17 -1.59 -25.12
N LYS A 245 -5.13 -0.67 -25.01
CA LYS A 245 -5.42 0.06 -23.78
C LYS A 245 -6.90 0.22 -23.42
N GLU A 246 -7.81 0.01 -24.36
CA GLU A 246 -9.26 0.18 -24.12
C GLU A 246 -9.99 -1.15 -23.89
N VAL A 247 -10.73 -1.26 -22.79
CA VAL A 247 -11.53 -2.45 -22.44
C VAL A 247 -12.57 -2.79 -23.53
N THR A 248 -13.14 -1.79 -24.18
CA THR A 248 -14.11 -1.95 -25.29
C THR A 248 -13.49 -2.59 -26.52
N HIS A 249 -12.17 -2.51 -26.68
CA HIS A 249 -11.43 -3.19 -27.74
C HIS A 249 -10.98 -4.60 -27.33
N CYS A 250 -10.59 -4.79 -26.06
CA CYS A 250 -10.18 -6.09 -25.52
C CYS A 250 -11.21 -7.20 -25.76
N VAL A 251 -12.49 -6.89 -25.49
CA VAL A 251 -13.62 -7.84 -25.62
C VAL A 251 -13.89 -8.29 -27.06
N LEU A 252 -13.34 -7.61 -28.07
CA LEU A 252 -13.48 -8.02 -29.47
C LEU A 252 -12.61 -9.22 -29.82
N CYS A 253 -11.57 -9.50 -29.03
CA CYS A 253 -10.69 -10.67 -29.18
C CYS A 253 -10.84 -11.68 -28.04
N HIS A 254 -11.00 -11.20 -26.80
CA HIS A 254 -11.18 -12.02 -25.60
C HIS A 254 -12.64 -12.48 -25.47
N THR A 255 -13.10 -13.20 -26.49
CA THR A 255 -14.50 -13.66 -26.68
C THR A 255 -14.78 -14.98 -25.97
N SER A 256 -16.06 -15.35 -25.89
CA SER A 256 -16.45 -16.69 -25.41
C SER A 256 -15.77 -17.79 -26.21
N GLY A 257 -15.26 -18.81 -25.52
CA GLY A 257 -14.52 -19.93 -26.11
C GLY A 257 -13.09 -19.61 -26.54
N ALA A 258 -12.62 -18.36 -26.36
CA ALA A 258 -11.24 -18.02 -26.68
C ALA A 258 -10.26 -18.67 -25.67
N GLU A 259 -9.18 -19.22 -26.20
CA GLU A 259 -8.17 -19.93 -25.44
C GLU A 259 -6.79 -19.29 -25.56
N ASP A 260 -5.95 -19.52 -24.56
CA ASP A 260 -4.54 -19.21 -24.62
C ASP A 260 -3.88 -20.01 -25.75
N ARG A 261 -2.75 -19.49 -26.23
CA ARG A 261 -1.97 -20.17 -27.25
C ARG A 261 -1.31 -21.42 -26.66
N ASN A 262 -1.92 -22.57 -26.87
CA ASN A 262 -1.32 -23.84 -26.45
C ASN A 262 -0.09 -24.23 -27.29
N THR A 263 1.10 -23.91 -26.79
CA THR A 263 2.38 -24.31 -27.40
C THR A 263 3.03 -25.40 -26.55
N SER A 264 2.81 -26.67 -26.91
CA SER A 264 3.24 -27.84 -26.12
C SER A 264 4.73 -27.92 -25.76
N THR A 265 5.59 -27.19 -26.46
CA THR A 265 7.04 -27.12 -26.16
C THR A 265 7.40 -26.11 -25.07
N VAL A 266 6.45 -25.33 -24.57
CA VAL A 266 6.66 -24.30 -23.54
C VAL A 266 5.71 -24.57 -22.38
N GLY A 267 6.25 -24.76 -21.17
CA GLY A 267 5.42 -25.01 -19.97
C GLY A 267 4.52 -26.25 -20.05
N ASN A 268 4.83 -27.22 -20.91
CA ASN A 268 3.96 -28.34 -21.30
C ASN A 268 2.66 -27.94 -22.04
N GLY A 269 2.57 -26.68 -22.48
CA GLY A 269 1.37 -26.11 -23.06
C GLY A 269 0.34 -25.70 -22.02
N THR A 270 -0.64 -24.92 -22.46
CA THR A 270 -1.74 -24.37 -21.64
C THR A 270 -3.10 -24.80 -22.23
N PRO A 271 -3.33 -26.10 -22.50
CA PRO A 271 -4.59 -26.56 -23.08
C PRO A 271 -5.78 -26.19 -22.19
N GLY A 272 -6.85 -25.65 -22.77
CA GLY A 272 -8.07 -25.33 -22.03
C GLY A 272 -7.94 -24.14 -21.07
N VAL A 273 -6.85 -23.36 -21.13
CA VAL A 273 -6.77 -22.09 -20.42
C VAL A 273 -7.56 -21.05 -21.18
N SER A 274 -8.71 -20.65 -20.65
CA SER A 274 -9.55 -19.63 -21.28
C SER A 274 -8.91 -18.23 -21.20
N ILE A 275 -8.99 -17.50 -22.30
CA ILE A 275 -8.72 -16.06 -22.37
C ILE A 275 -10.02 -15.26 -22.61
N ASP A 276 -11.20 -15.84 -22.37
CA ASP A 276 -12.45 -15.09 -22.26
C ASP A 276 -12.26 -13.95 -21.25
N PHE A 277 -12.67 -12.73 -21.61
CA PHE A 277 -12.36 -11.53 -20.82
C PHE A 277 -12.82 -11.66 -19.36
N ALA A 278 -14.01 -12.22 -19.12
CA ALA A 278 -14.51 -12.37 -17.75
C ALA A 278 -13.66 -13.39 -16.95
N VAL A 279 -13.31 -14.52 -17.57
CA VAL A 279 -12.53 -15.57 -16.91
C VAL A 279 -11.10 -15.12 -16.63
N MET A 280 -10.44 -14.55 -17.64
CA MET A 280 -9.05 -14.12 -17.57
C MET A 280 -8.87 -13.02 -16.54
N ILE A 281 -9.69 -11.97 -16.58
CA ILE A 281 -9.53 -10.83 -15.68
C ILE A 281 -9.76 -11.23 -14.23
N HIS A 282 -10.79 -12.03 -13.92
CA HIS A 282 -10.99 -12.54 -12.57
C HIS A 282 -9.84 -13.43 -12.10
N LYS A 283 -9.38 -14.39 -12.91
CA LYS A 283 -8.28 -15.29 -12.52
C LYS A 283 -6.95 -14.54 -12.33
N ILE A 284 -6.64 -13.54 -13.15
CA ILE A 284 -5.43 -12.71 -12.97
C ILE A 284 -5.45 -11.99 -11.62
N HIS A 285 -6.60 -11.43 -11.21
CA HIS A 285 -6.68 -10.65 -9.98
C HIS A 285 -6.90 -11.52 -8.73
N ASN A 286 -7.50 -12.70 -8.86
CA ASN A 286 -7.64 -13.64 -7.74
C ASN A 286 -6.41 -14.53 -7.54
N ALA A 287 -5.72 -14.89 -8.63
CA ALA A 287 -4.38 -15.49 -8.70
C ALA A 287 -3.90 -16.27 -7.47
N ALA A 288 -3.11 -15.65 -6.58
CA ALA A 288 -2.50 -16.30 -5.41
C ALA A 288 -3.53 -16.90 -4.42
N HIS A 289 -4.80 -16.53 -4.56
CA HIS A 289 -5.94 -16.98 -3.77
C HIS A 289 -6.84 -17.98 -4.51
N LEU A 290 -6.47 -18.39 -5.74
CA LEU A 290 -7.19 -19.44 -6.45
C LEU A 290 -7.01 -20.78 -5.73
N PRO A 291 -8.10 -21.51 -5.44
CA PRO A 291 -8.02 -22.86 -4.88
C PRO A 291 -7.07 -23.78 -5.67
N SER A 292 -7.13 -23.77 -7.00
CA SER A 292 -6.25 -24.59 -7.84
C SER A 292 -4.76 -24.30 -7.66
N VAL A 293 -4.38 -23.02 -7.54
CA VAL A 293 -3.00 -22.56 -7.28
C VAL A 293 -2.51 -23.05 -5.91
N LEU A 294 -3.43 -23.24 -4.97
CA LEU A 294 -3.15 -23.70 -3.61
C LEU A 294 -3.29 -25.23 -3.45
N GLY A 295 -3.61 -25.95 -4.53
CA GLY A 295 -3.83 -27.40 -4.50
C GLY A 295 -5.11 -27.82 -3.80
N VAL A 296 -6.15 -26.99 -3.86
CA VAL A 296 -7.47 -27.27 -3.31
C VAL A 296 -8.46 -27.56 -4.44
N SER A 297 -9.18 -28.67 -4.34
CA SER A 297 -10.14 -29.15 -5.34
C SER A 297 -11.37 -29.79 -4.68
N THR A 298 -12.30 -30.32 -5.48
CA THR A 298 -13.51 -31.01 -5.01
C THR A 298 -13.42 -32.53 -5.21
N ASP A 299 -13.86 -33.33 -4.21
CA ASP A 299 -14.03 -34.78 -4.28
C ASP A 299 -15.39 -35.14 -4.89
N THR A 300 -15.54 -36.40 -5.29
CA THR A 300 -16.76 -37.02 -5.83
C THR A 300 -18.00 -36.92 -4.93
N ASP A 301 -17.84 -36.72 -3.62
CA ASP A 301 -18.96 -36.47 -2.69
C ASP A 301 -19.25 -34.97 -2.45
N GLY A 302 -18.47 -34.10 -3.10
CA GLY A 302 -18.56 -32.64 -3.03
C GLY A 302 -17.82 -32.01 -1.87
N SER A 303 -17.07 -32.78 -1.07
CA SER A 303 -16.17 -32.22 -0.06
C SER A 303 -14.87 -31.69 -0.68
N ARG A 304 -14.19 -30.77 0.01
CA ARG A 304 -12.89 -30.24 -0.42
C ARG A 304 -11.76 -31.25 -0.18
N ILE A 305 -10.83 -31.29 -1.12
CA ILE A 305 -9.54 -32.01 -1.04
C ILE A 305 -8.42 -30.98 -0.92
N TYR A 306 -7.49 -31.22 -0.01
CA TYR A 306 -6.27 -30.43 0.14
C TYR A 306 -5.06 -31.28 -0.26
N ASP A 307 -4.51 -31.01 -1.44
CA ASP A 307 -3.30 -31.66 -1.95
C ASP A 307 -2.36 -30.61 -2.56
N PRO A 308 -1.47 -29.99 -1.77
CA PRO A 308 -0.50 -29.02 -2.28
C PRO A 308 0.44 -29.57 -3.37
N ALA A 309 0.57 -30.90 -3.49
CA ALA A 309 1.36 -31.50 -4.57
C ALA A 309 0.62 -31.51 -5.91
N ALA A 310 -0.70 -31.27 -5.89
CA ALA A 310 -1.56 -31.09 -7.06
C ALA A 310 -1.85 -29.61 -7.35
N ALA A 311 -1.11 -28.68 -6.76
CA ALA A 311 -1.21 -27.26 -7.06
C ALA A 311 -0.87 -26.98 -8.53
N GLU A 312 -1.76 -26.25 -9.22
CA GLU A 312 -1.63 -25.90 -10.63
C GLU A 312 -1.45 -24.38 -10.78
N PRO A 313 -0.30 -23.90 -11.29
CA PRO A 313 -0.08 -22.48 -11.46
C PRO A 313 -0.96 -21.91 -12.57
N TYR A 314 -1.43 -20.68 -12.39
CA TYR A 314 -2.16 -19.96 -13.43
C TYR A 314 -1.21 -19.31 -14.42
N GLN A 315 -1.00 -19.95 -15.57
CA GLN A 315 0.01 -19.57 -16.57
C GLN A 315 -0.58 -19.39 -17.98
N MET A 316 0.02 -18.48 -18.76
CA MET A 316 -0.30 -18.27 -20.18
C MET A 316 0.95 -18.10 -21.04
N ILE A 317 0.82 -18.39 -22.33
CA ILE A 317 1.91 -18.28 -23.31
C ILE A 317 1.76 -16.97 -24.10
N GLY A 318 2.54 -15.97 -23.69
CA GLY A 318 2.61 -14.66 -24.31
C GLY A 318 3.41 -14.59 -25.62
N PHE A 319 3.66 -13.35 -26.07
CA PHE A 319 4.43 -13.08 -27.28
C PHE A 319 5.83 -13.70 -27.22
N GLY A 320 6.34 -14.18 -28.36
CA GLY A 320 7.64 -14.85 -28.43
C GLY A 320 7.72 -16.21 -27.72
N ASN A 321 6.57 -16.82 -27.40
CA ASN A 321 6.47 -18.05 -26.59
C ASN A 321 7.01 -17.90 -25.16
N ARG A 322 6.88 -16.71 -24.56
CA ARG A 322 7.19 -16.48 -23.15
C ARG A 322 6.07 -17.06 -22.29
N LEU A 323 6.39 -17.96 -21.35
CA LEU A 323 5.47 -18.39 -20.31
C LEU A 323 5.37 -17.27 -19.27
N ILE A 324 4.14 -16.84 -18.98
CA ILE A 324 3.81 -15.81 -17.98
C ILE A 324 3.06 -16.51 -16.87
N ASP A 325 3.56 -16.38 -15.64
CA ASP A 325 2.95 -16.96 -14.45
C ASP A 325 2.28 -15.84 -13.65
N PHE A 326 0.96 -15.96 -13.46
CA PHE A 326 0.16 -14.99 -12.72
C PHE A 326 -0.07 -15.41 -11.27
N SER A 327 0.34 -16.61 -10.86
CA SER A 327 -0.01 -17.24 -9.57
C SER A 327 0.47 -16.47 -8.33
N HIS A 328 1.35 -15.49 -8.51
CA HIS A 328 1.88 -14.65 -7.43
C HIS A 328 1.13 -13.33 -7.27
N ILE A 329 0.21 -12.98 -8.17
CA ILE A 329 -0.52 -11.71 -8.09
C ILE A 329 -1.45 -11.75 -6.88
N VAL A 330 -1.36 -10.67 -6.10
CA VAL A 330 -2.23 -10.38 -4.97
C VAL A 330 -2.94 -9.07 -5.25
N PHE A 331 -4.28 -9.06 -5.16
CA PHE A 331 -5.07 -7.86 -5.40
C PHE A 331 -4.89 -6.87 -4.25
N PRO A 332 -4.56 -5.59 -4.52
CA PRO A 332 -4.12 -4.65 -3.49
C PRO A 332 -5.29 -3.98 -2.74
N GLU A 333 -6.36 -4.72 -2.43
CA GLU A 333 -7.57 -4.15 -1.81
C GLU A 333 -7.76 -4.66 -0.37
N TRP A 334 -7.82 -3.71 0.57
CA TRP A 334 -8.21 -3.99 1.95
C TRP A 334 -9.73 -4.03 2.09
N PRO A 335 -10.28 -4.74 3.07
CA PRO A 335 -9.59 -5.47 4.14
C PRO A 335 -9.06 -6.85 3.72
N ASN A 336 -9.50 -7.41 2.59
CA ASN A 336 -9.21 -8.78 2.15
C ASN A 336 -7.71 -9.07 2.09
N LEU A 337 -6.90 -8.09 1.68
CA LEU A 337 -5.44 -8.19 1.65
C LEU A 337 -4.80 -8.64 2.98
N THR A 338 -5.45 -8.38 4.12
CA THR A 338 -4.89 -8.72 5.45
C THR A 338 -5.88 -9.41 6.39
N SER A 339 -7.15 -9.49 6.02
CA SER A 339 -8.22 -10.07 6.82
C SER A 339 -9.08 -10.97 5.93
N PRO A 340 -9.11 -12.29 6.15
CA PRO A 340 -9.93 -13.19 5.35
C PRO A 340 -11.42 -13.00 5.61
N MET A 341 -12.25 -13.27 4.59
CA MET A 341 -13.71 -13.45 4.68
C MET A 341 -14.09 -14.46 5.77
N PRO A 342 -15.33 -14.55 6.30
CA PRO A 342 -15.69 -15.49 7.36
C PRO A 342 -15.31 -16.96 7.09
N ARG A 343 -14.88 -17.67 8.15
CA ARG A 343 -14.51 -19.09 8.08
C ARG A 343 -15.66 -19.98 7.65
N ASP A 344 -15.33 -20.95 6.82
CA ASP A 344 -16.23 -22.02 6.44
C ASP A 344 -16.47 -23.02 7.58
N GLN A 345 -17.65 -23.64 7.60
CA GLN A 345 -18.02 -24.66 8.59
C GLN A 345 -16.97 -25.77 8.63
N GLY A 346 -16.38 -26.01 9.82
CA GLY A 346 -15.42 -27.09 10.02
C GLY A 346 -13.96 -26.65 9.88
N HIS A 347 -13.70 -25.39 9.52
CA HIS A 347 -12.36 -24.80 9.51
C HIS A 347 -11.58 -25.08 10.80
N SER A 348 -12.23 -24.92 11.96
CA SER A 348 -11.60 -25.19 13.27
C SER A 348 -11.17 -26.66 13.49
N GLY A 349 -11.73 -27.59 12.69
CA GLY A 349 -11.38 -29.00 12.69
C GLY A 349 -10.22 -29.39 11.76
N LEU A 350 -9.79 -28.50 10.87
CA LEU A 350 -8.69 -28.73 9.93
C LEU A 350 -7.31 -28.70 10.62
N GLY A 351 -6.31 -29.34 10.00
CA GLY A 351 -4.91 -29.20 10.39
C GLY A 351 -4.38 -27.79 10.12
N SER A 352 -3.32 -27.36 10.81
CA SER A 352 -2.79 -25.99 10.68
C SER A 352 -2.38 -25.61 9.25
N THR A 353 -1.89 -26.57 8.45
CA THR A 353 -1.54 -26.34 7.04
C THR A 353 -2.78 -26.07 6.20
N GLU A 354 -3.82 -26.89 6.35
CA GLU A 354 -5.09 -26.75 5.64
C GLU A 354 -5.81 -25.46 6.03
N GLN A 355 -5.78 -25.08 7.32
CA GLN A 355 -6.26 -23.78 7.78
C GLN A 355 -5.55 -22.62 7.10
N GLY A 356 -4.22 -22.71 6.90
CA GLY A 356 -3.47 -21.69 6.18
C GLY A 356 -3.88 -21.56 4.70
N LEU A 357 -4.20 -22.67 4.04
CA LEU A 357 -4.72 -22.65 2.66
C LEU A 357 -6.11 -22.01 2.62
N GLU A 358 -7.01 -22.39 3.53
CA GLU A 358 -8.34 -21.79 3.66
C GLU A 358 -8.30 -20.30 4.00
N ASP A 359 -7.42 -19.88 4.92
CA ASP A 359 -7.17 -18.47 5.22
C ASP A 359 -6.72 -17.73 3.95
N THR A 360 -5.84 -18.33 3.13
CA THR A 360 -5.34 -17.72 1.89
C THR A 360 -6.43 -17.60 0.82
N ILE A 361 -7.23 -18.64 0.59
CA ILE A 361 -8.36 -18.59 -0.37
C ILE A 361 -9.35 -17.49 0.03
N ARG A 362 -9.65 -17.36 1.33
CA ARG A 362 -10.60 -16.36 1.86
C ARG A 362 -10.08 -14.93 1.85
N MET A 363 -8.81 -14.69 1.55
CA MET A 363 -8.25 -13.37 1.26
C MET A 363 -8.38 -12.97 -0.23
N GLY A 364 -8.96 -13.84 -1.07
CA GLY A 364 -9.23 -13.55 -2.48
C GLY A 364 -10.14 -12.35 -2.70
N VAL A 365 -10.31 -11.97 -3.97
CA VAL A 365 -11.01 -10.75 -4.38
C VAL A 365 -12.51 -10.87 -4.10
N THR A 366 -13.04 -10.02 -3.21
CA THR A 366 -14.49 -9.89 -3.00
C THR A 366 -15.02 -8.46 -3.10
N ASP A 367 -14.15 -7.46 -3.23
CA ASP A 367 -14.55 -6.08 -3.49
C ASP A 367 -14.85 -5.87 -4.98
N CYS A 368 -16.03 -6.34 -5.40
CA CYS A 368 -16.45 -6.27 -6.80
C CYS A 368 -16.57 -4.82 -7.31
N ALA A 369 -16.86 -3.86 -6.42
CA ALA A 369 -17.05 -2.45 -6.76
C ALA A 369 -15.78 -1.81 -7.34
N ALA A 370 -14.60 -2.34 -7.00
CA ALA A 370 -13.33 -1.89 -7.55
C ALA A 370 -13.29 -1.94 -9.09
N CYS A 371 -14.02 -2.88 -9.72
CA CYS A 371 -14.11 -3.02 -11.18
C CYS A 371 -15.52 -2.72 -11.71
N HIS A 372 -16.56 -3.17 -11.01
CA HIS A 372 -17.96 -3.07 -11.42
C HIS A 372 -18.65 -1.78 -10.98
N GLY A 373 -17.88 -0.85 -10.38
CA GLY A 373 -18.36 0.43 -9.89
C GLY A 373 -19.27 0.30 -8.68
N ASP A 374 -19.55 1.44 -8.04
CA ASP A 374 -20.45 1.46 -6.90
C ASP A 374 -21.93 1.50 -7.34
N PRO A 375 -22.74 0.46 -7.07
CA PRO A 375 -24.14 0.44 -7.44
C PRO A 375 -24.98 1.58 -6.80
N ASP A 376 -24.55 2.13 -5.65
CA ASP A 376 -25.27 3.21 -4.97
C ASP A 376 -24.76 4.62 -5.34
N GLY A 377 -23.54 4.70 -5.89
CA GLY A 377 -22.91 5.92 -6.40
C GLY A 377 -22.23 6.80 -5.34
N ASP A 378 -22.10 6.35 -4.10
CA ASP A 378 -21.44 7.08 -3.01
C ASP A 378 -19.92 6.82 -2.94
N GLY A 379 -19.43 5.75 -3.59
CA GLY A 379 -18.02 5.35 -3.66
C GLY A 379 -17.19 6.01 -4.76
N PRO A 380 -15.86 5.82 -4.75
CA PRO A 380 -14.93 6.48 -5.68
C PRO A 380 -14.96 5.91 -7.11
N ALA A 381 -15.54 4.73 -7.32
CA ALA A 381 -15.60 4.07 -8.62
C ALA A 381 -16.90 4.40 -9.37
N LEU A 382 -16.78 4.81 -10.63
CA LEU A 382 -17.94 5.17 -11.45
C LEU A 382 -18.80 3.92 -11.75
N PRO A 383 -20.13 3.98 -11.58
CA PRO A 383 -21.02 2.88 -11.91
C PRO A 383 -21.11 2.69 -13.44
N PRO A 384 -20.69 1.52 -13.98
CA PRO A 384 -21.00 1.11 -15.35
C PRO A 384 -22.51 0.90 -15.50
N ALA A 385 -23.07 1.20 -16.67
CA ALA A 385 -24.49 1.06 -16.96
C ALA A 385 -25.04 -0.36 -16.74
N GLN A 386 -24.18 -1.39 -16.84
CA GLN A 386 -24.50 -2.80 -16.62
C GLN A 386 -23.65 -3.43 -15.51
N GLY A 387 -23.07 -2.63 -14.60
CA GLY A 387 -22.22 -3.14 -13.50
C GLY A 387 -22.92 -4.18 -12.63
N ASP A 388 -24.24 -4.05 -12.44
CA ASP A 388 -25.08 -5.00 -11.68
C ASP A 388 -25.04 -6.44 -12.22
N PHE A 389 -24.61 -6.66 -13.47
CA PHE A 389 -24.50 -8.02 -14.03
C PHE A 389 -23.50 -8.89 -13.27
N ALA A 390 -22.54 -8.30 -12.55
CA ALA A 390 -21.66 -9.01 -11.64
C ALA A 390 -22.43 -9.77 -10.53
N TYR A 391 -23.63 -9.31 -10.18
CA TYR A 391 -24.47 -9.88 -9.13
C TYR A 391 -25.73 -10.55 -9.67
N SER A 392 -26.35 -9.99 -10.73
CA SER A 392 -27.65 -10.44 -11.22
C SER A 392 -27.59 -11.49 -12.34
N VAL A 393 -26.42 -11.73 -12.93
CA VAL A 393 -26.24 -12.69 -14.04
C VAL A 393 -25.13 -13.71 -13.71
N PRO A 394 -25.30 -14.54 -12.66
CA PRO A 394 -24.32 -15.56 -12.31
C PRO A 394 -24.15 -16.58 -13.45
N SER A 395 -22.92 -17.00 -13.68
CA SER A 395 -22.58 -18.02 -14.69
C SER A 395 -21.41 -18.88 -14.25
N ARG A 396 -21.36 -20.13 -14.73
CA ARG A 396 -20.26 -21.07 -14.47
C ARG A 396 -18.89 -20.46 -14.75
N LYS A 397 -18.77 -19.72 -15.86
CA LYS A 397 -17.54 -19.03 -16.24
C LYS A 397 -17.09 -17.97 -15.24
N ALA A 398 -18.00 -17.07 -14.84
CA ALA A 398 -17.67 -15.95 -13.98
C ALA A 398 -17.48 -16.37 -12.52
N CYS A 399 -18.27 -17.33 -12.02
CA CYS A 399 -18.11 -17.83 -10.66
C CYS A 399 -16.88 -18.77 -10.57
N GLY A 400 -16.73 -19.67 -11.54
CA GLY A 400 -15.63 -20.64 -11.60
C GLY A 400 -14.27 -20.04 -11.96
N SER A 401 -14.20 -18.73 -12.26
CA SER A 401 -12.92 -18.05 -12.41
C SER A 401 -12.24 -17.76 -11.07
N CYS A 402 -13.01 -17.62 -9.98
CA CYS A 402 -12.46 -17.47 -8.63
C CYS A 402 -12.66 -18.74 -7.79
N HIS A 403 -13.84 -19.36 -7.90
CA HIS A 403 -14.16 -20.66 -7.29
C HIS A 403 -13.79 -21.80 -8.23
N ASP A 404 -12.50 -21.90 -8.56
CA ASP A 404 -11.99 -22.88 -9.52
C ASP A 404 -11.72 -24.27 -8.94
N ASP A 405 -12.06 -24.48 -7.66
CA ASP A 405 -12.21 -25.78 -7.02
C ASP A 405 -13.50 -26.51 -7.43
N ILE A 406 -14.51 -25.79 -7.94
CA ILE A 406 -15.81 -26.36 -8.31
C ILE A 406 -15.66 -27.23 -9.58
N ASP A 407 -16.01 -28.50 -9.45
CA ASP A 407 -16.33 -29.36 -10.59
C ASP A 407 -17.84 -29.33 -10.85
N TRP A 408 -18.24 -28.80 -11.99
CA TRP A 408 -19.65 -28.60 -12.34
C TRP A 408 -20.41 -29.90 -12.59
N ASP A 409 -19.71 -31.02 -12.80
CA ASP A 409 -20.28 -32.36 -12.97
C ASP A 409 -20.39 -33.13 -11.64
N LEU A 410 -19.97 -32.52 -10.52
CA LEU A 410 -20.05 -33.08 -9.17
C LEU A 410 -20.93 -32.20 -8.26
N PRO A 411 -21.47 -32.76 -7.17
CA PRO A 411 -21.98 -31.91 -6.09
C PRO A 411 -20.85 -31.08 -5.48
N TYR A 412 -21.18 -29.93 -4.88
CA TYR A 412 -20.24 -29.10 -4.13
C TYR A 412 -20.84 -28.74 -2.77
N THR A 413 -20.17 -29.08 -1.69
CA THR A 413 -20.66 -28.91 -0.31
C THR A 413 -19.79 -27.96 0.47
N SER A 414 -20.36 -26.83 0.88
CA SER A 414 -19.73 -25.88 1.81
C SER A 414 -20.79 -25.25 2.72
N ASN A 415 -20.38 -24.86 3.94
CA ASN A 415 -21.22 -24.11 4.89
C ASN A 415 -22.59 -24.75 5.20
N GLY A 416 -22.62 -26.07 5.27
CA GLY A 416 -23.83 -26.85 5.58
C GLY A 416 -24.84 -26.89 4.45
N SER A 417 -24.46 -26.42 3.26
CA SER A 417 -25.26 -26.45 2.03
C SER A 417 -24.56 -27.30 0.97
N THR A 418 -25.33 -27.94 0.11
CA THR A 418 -24.81 -28.71 -1.02
C THR A 418 -25.44 -28.18 -2.31
N MET A 419 -24.61 -27.65 -3.19
CA MET A 419 -24.97 -27.36 -4.57
C MET A 419 -24.97 -28.70 -5.34
N PRO A 420 -26.06 -29.08 -6.03
CA PRO A 420 -26.04 -30.24 -6.91
C PRO A 420 -25.23 -29.93 -8.18
N GLU A 421 -24.91 -30.96 -8.96
CA GLU A 421 -24.30 -30.84 -10.30
C GLU A 421 -25.01 -29.76 -11.15
N GLN A 422 -24.25 -28.88 -11.80
CA GLN A 422 -24.75 -27.75 -12.58
C GLN A 422 -24.27 -27.84 -14.04
N PRO A 423 -25.04 -28.50 -14.92
CA PRO A 423 -24.63 -28.64 -16.32
C PRO A 423 -24.74 -27.33 -17.11
N ASP A 424 -25.50 -26.34 -16.63
CA ASP A 424 -25.70 -25.05 -17.31
C ASP A 424 -25.99 -23.90 -16.32
N ASN A 425 -26.21 -22.69 -16.84
CA ASN A 425 -26.43 -21.48 -16.04
C ASN A 425 -27.90 -21.24 -15.65
N GLN A 426 -28.86 -22.08 -16.05
CA GLN A 426 -30.29 -21.73 -16.03
C GLN A 426 -30.88 -21.60 -14.63
N VAL A 427 -30.28 -22.26 -13.64
CA VAL A 427 -30.82 -22.34 -12.28
C VAL A 427 -29.97 -21.61 -11.24
N CYS A 428 -28.86 -20.97 -11.64
CA CYS A 428 -27.97 -20.27 -10.70
C CYS A 428 -28.73 -19.24 -9.87
N THR A 429 -29.57 -18.41 -10.51
CA THR A 429 -30.33 -17.34 -9.83
C THR A 429 -31.43 -17.85 -8.89
N LEU A 430 -31.79 -19.15 -8.94
CA LEU A 430 -32.75 -19.73 -8.00
C LEU A 430 -32.16 -19.80 -6.59
N CYS A 431 -30.86 -20.09 -6.50
CA CYS A 431 -30.12 -20.24 -5.24
C CYS A 431 -29.26 -19.02 -4.93
N HIS A 432 -28.73 -18.37 -5.97
CA HIS A 432 -27.91 -17.16 -5.91
C HIS A 432 -28.64 -15.99 -6.57
N PRO A 433 -29.72 -15.46 -5.96
CA PRO A 433 -30.32 -14.21 -6.42
C PRO A 433 -29.29 -13.08 -6.29
N SER A 434 -29.50 -11.92 -6.92
CA SER A 434 -28.53 -10.82 -6.82
C SER A 434 -28.33 -10.34 -5.38
N SER A 435 -29.40 -10.30 -4.59
CA SER A 435 -29.40 -9.86 -3.18
C SER A 435 -30.53 -10.49 -2.36
N GLY A 436 -30.49 -10.28 -1.04
CA GLY A 436 -31.58 -10.58 -0.10
C GLY A 436 -31.47 -11.93 0.60
N THR A 437 -30.40 -12.69 0.35
CA THR A 437 -30.11 -13.98 1.01
C THR A 437 -28.62 -14.12 1.31
N PRO A 438 -28.21 -14.94 2.31
CA PRO A 438 -26.78 -15.19 2.58
C PRO A 438 -25.99 -15.87 1.46
N LEU A 439 -26.67 -16.43 0.44
CA LEU A 439 -26.02 -17.05 -0.73
C LEU A 439 -25.97 -16.12 -1.94
N SER A 440 -26.58 -14.94 -1.85
CA SER A 440 -26.57 -13.96 -2.95
C SER A 440 -25.16 -13.40 -3.10
N PRO A 441 -24.68 -13.13 -4.33
CA PRO A 441 -23.35 -12.59 -4.53
C PRO A 441 -23.11 -11.28 -3.77
N THR A 442 -24.10 -10.39 -3.67
CA THR A 442 -23.94 -9.11 -2.94
C THR A 442 -23.59 -9.33 -1.47
N GLU A 443 -24.41 -10.08 -0.73
CA GLU A 443 -24.18 -10.31 0.70
C GLU A 443 -23.03 -11.29 0.97
N ALA A 444 -22.81 -12.30 0.12
CA ALA A 444 -21.77 -13.30 0.33
C ALA A 444 -20.35 -12.76 0.10
N HIS A 445 -20.18 -11.74 -0.75
CA HIS A 445 -18.90 -11.10 -1.03
C HIS A 445 -18.66 -9.83 -0.21
N LEU A 446 -19.65 -9.35 0.56
CA LEU A 446 -19.49 -8.20 1.44
C LEU A 446 -18.62 -8.58 2.65
N HIS A 447 -17.41 -8.04 2.71
CA HIS A 447 -16.52 -8.30 3.83
C HIS A 447 -17.13 -7.76 5.14
N PRO A 448 -17.08 -8.50 6.27
CA PRO A 448 -17.72 -8.08 7.52
C PRO A 448 -17.29 -6.70 8.05
N LEU A 449 -16.03 -6.31 7.83
CA LEU A 449 -15.57 -4.96 8.19
C LEU A 449 -16.21 -3.85 7.36
N LEU A 450 -16.75 -4.15 6.18
CA LEU A 450 -17.50 -3.22 5.32
C LEU A 450 -19.01 -3.31 5.55
N ASP A 451 -19.52 -4.35 6.21
CA ASP A 451 -20.94 -4.51 6.53
C ASP A 451 -21.36 -3.59 7.69
N PRO A 452 -22.15 -2.53 7.44
CA PRO A 452 -22.59 -1.62 8.50
C PRO A 452 -23.53 -2.30 9.53
N ALA A 453 -24.14 -3.44 9.19
CA ALA A 453 -24.96 -4.20 10.15
C ALA A 453 -24.10 -4.92 11.20
N PHE A 454 -22.87 -5.29 10.86
CA PHE A 454 -21.92 -5.93 11.78
C PHE A 454 -20.91 -4.93 12.36
N ASN A 455 -20.35 -4.05 11.52
CA ASN A 455 -19.37 -3.05 11.87
C ASN A 455 -19.92 -1.64 11.62
N LEU A 456 -20.55 -1.05 12.64
CA LEU A 456 -20.96 0.37 12.64
C LEU A 456 -19.77 1.37 12.60
N GLY A 457 -18.54 0.86 12.56
CA GLY A 457 -17.30 1.64 12.64
C GLY A 457 -17.04 2.22 14.03
N THR A 458 -15.83 2.75 14.19
CA THR A 458 -15.40 3.51 15.35
C THR A 458 -14.82 4.82 14.85
N VAL A 459 -15.24 5.94 15.43
CA VAL A 459 -14.73 7.28 15.13
C VAL A 459 -14.22 7.87 16.44
N VAL A 460 -12.97 8.30 16.42
CA VAL A 460 -12.39 9.15 17.46
C VAL A 460 -12.27 10.55 16.86
N THR A 461 -12.63 11.57 17.62
CA THR A 461 -12.48 12.96 17.18
C THR A 461 -11.85 13.77 18.30
N VAL A 462 -10.62 14.23 18.07
CA VAL A 462 -9.92 15.17 18.94
C VAL A 462 -10.38 16.57 18.56
N THR A 463 -10.97 17.29 19.51
CA THR A 463 -11.50 18.64 19.30
C THR A 463 -10.56 19.73 19.80
N ALA A 464 -9.60 19.37 20.68
CA ALA A 464 -8.58 20.29 21.18
C ALA A 464 -7.37 19.50 21.70
N ALA A 465 -6.16 20.04 21.49
CA ALA A 465 -4.93 19.69 22.19
C ALA A 465 -4.26 21.02 22.59
N GLU A 466 -4.06 21.23 23.89
CA GLU A 466 -3.65 22.52 24.46
C GLU A 466 -2.53 22.32 25.50
N GLU A 467 -1.74 23.36 25.74
CA GLU A 467 -0.79 23.40 26.85
C GLU A 467 -1.49 23.10 28.19
N ALA A 468 -0.78 22.43 29.09
CA ALA A 468 -1.26 22.10 30.42
C ALA A 468 -0.12 21.98 31.43
N GLY A 469 -0.48 21.86 32.72
CA GLY A 469 0.50 21.73 33.80
C GLY A 469 1.11 23.06 34.19
N LEU A 470 2.45 23.12 34.30
CA LEU A 470 3.18 24.37 34.52
C LEU A 470 3.53 24.95 33.15
N HIS A 471 2.57 25.67 32.57
CA HIS A 471 2.69 26.23 31.23
C HIS A 471 2.61 27.76 31.27
N ASP A 472 3.06 28.43 30.20
CA ASP A 472 3.07 29.89 30.12
C ASP A 472 1.89 30.50 29.33
N GLY A 473 1.17 29.67 28.57
CA GLY A 473 -0.06 30.02 27.88
C GLY A 473 0.16 30.88 26.64
N ASP A 474 1.33 30.73 25.99
CA ASP A 474 1.67 31.44 24.77
C ASP A 474 1.11 30.80 23.48
N GLY A 475 0.52 29.61 23.59
CA GLY A 475 -0.06 28.84 22.50
C GLY A 475 0.91 27.86 21.84
N THR A 476 2.11 27.69 22.39
CA THR A 476 3.14 26.76 21.93
C THR A 476 3.53 25.81 23.08
N LEU A 477 3.95 24.60 22.73
CA LEU A 477 4.44 23.65 23.74
C LEU A 477 5.93 23.85 24.00
N ASP A 478 6.28 23.86 25.28
CA ASP A 478 7.65 23.90 25.75
C ASP A 478 8.06 22.67 26.57
N PRO A 479 9.37 22.34 26.63
CA PRO A 479 9.90 21.33 27.53
C PRO A 479 9.45 21.51 28.99
N GLY A 480 8.92 20.43 29.57
CA GLY A 480 8.40 20.40 30.94
C GLY A 480 6.91 20.68 31.06
N GLU A 481 6.25 21.12 29.99
CA GLU A 481 4.80 21.28 29.95
C GLU A 481 4.07 19.94 29.75
N LYS A 482 2.77 19.94 29.98
CA LYS A 482 1.86 18.81 29.71
C LYS A 482 0.97 19.16 28.52
N ILE A 483 0.30 18.16 27.95
CA ILE A 483 -0.66 18.35 26.87
C ILE A 483 -2.03 17.89 27.34
N ALA A 484 -3.01 18.79 27.40
CA ALA A 484 -4.41 18.46 27.64
C ALA A 484 -5.13 18.17 26.32
N VAL A 485 -5.80 17.04 26.22
CA VAL A 485 -6.58 16.63 25.05
C VAL A 485 -8.05 16.55 25.39
N THR A 486 -8.89 17.08 24.50
CA THR A 486 -10.34 16.89 24.53
C THR A 486 -10.80 16.12 23.30
N MET A 487 -11.57 15.04 23.50
CA MET A 487 -12.03 14.19 22.41
C MET A 487 -13.43 13.60 22.63
N THR A 488 -14.04 13.12 21.55
CA THR A 488 -15.25 12.29 21.55
C THR A 488 -15.00 10.95 20.88
N ILE A 489 -15.80 9.93 21.25
CA ILE A 489 -15.76 8.61 20.65
C ILE A 489 -17.18 8.23 20.23
N THR A 490 -17.39 7.98 18.93
CA THR A 490 -18.69 7.59 18.38
C THR A 490 -18.57 6.40 17.44
N ASP A 491 -19.70 5.80 17.05
CA ASP A 491 -19.80 5.02 15.82
C ASP A 491 -19.94 5.95 14.61
N GLN A 492 -19.96 5.39 13.39
CA GLN A 492 -20.11 6.17 12.15
C GLN A 492 -21.50 6.81 11.99
N LEU A 493 -22.51 6.35 12.74
CA LEU A 493 -23.85 6.95 12.77
C LEU A 493 -23.96 8.09 13.81
N GLY A 494 -22.86 8.42 14.50
CA GLY A 494 -22.80 9.45 15.54
C GLY A 494 -23.31 8.98 16.92
N GLY A 495 -23.54 7.68 17.10
CA GLY A 495 -23.86 7.08 18.39
C GLY A 495 -22.66 7.09 19.33
N ASN A 496 -22.83 7.60 20.55
CA ASN A 496 -21.73 7.67 21.52
C ASN A 496 -21.24 6.28 21.93
N LEU A 497 -19.92 6.08 21.92
CA LEU A 497 -19.27 4.88 22.42
C LEU A 497 -18.52 5.20 23.72
N ALA A 498 -18.64 4.34 24.72
CA ALA A 498 -17.87 4.48 25.94
C ALA A 498 -16.41 4.08 25.69
N ALA A 499 -15.42 4.85 26.16
CA ALA A 499 -14.01 4.49 26.09
C ALA A 499 -13.74 3.06 26.61
N SER A 500 -14.42 2.63 27.69
CA SER A 500 -14.29 1.28 28.24
C SER A 500 -14.68 0.15 27.27
N SER A 501 -15.52 0.44 26.25
CA SER A 501 -15.97 -0.50 25.22
C SER A 501 -14.95 -0.75 24.10
N LEU A 502 -13.92 0.09 23.99
CA LEU A 502 -12.84 -0.13 23.04
C LEU A 502 -11.98 -1.33 23.47
N ALA A 503 -11.23 -1.92 22.56
CA ALA A 503 -10.18 -2.90 22.84
C ALA A 503 -8.81 -2.24 23.04
N ALA A 504 -8.56 -1.12 22.37
CA ALA A 504 -7.39 -0.27 22.55
C ALA A 504 -7.74 1.20 22.24
N LEU A 505 -6.99 2.12 22.85
CA LEU A 505 -7.04 3.55 22.57
C LEU A 505 -5.59 4.03 22.71
N ASP A 506 -5.03 4.59 21.65
CA ASP A 506 -3.61 4.91 21.54
C ASP A 506 -3.44 6.37 21.12
N VAL A 507 -2.28 6.95 21.49
CA VAL A 507 -1.86 8.29 21.08
C VAL A 507 -0.42 8.26 20.56
N ALA A 508 -0.15 9.09 19.56
CA ALA A 508 1.19 9.45 19.13
C ALA A 508 1.37 10.97 19.03
N LEU A 509 2.53 11.47 19.43
CA LEU A 509 3.00 12.83 19.16
C LEU A 509 4.29 12.72 18.34
N SER A 510 4.31 13.34 17.16
CA SER A 510 5.45 13.26 16.24
C SER A 510 5.64 14.57 15.49
N GLY A 511 6.89 15.02 15.41
CA GLY A 511 7.23 16.25 14.68
C GLY A 511 8.70 16.66 14.81
N PRO A 512 9.07 17.82 14.25
CA PRO A 512 8.23 18.68 13.43
C PRO A 512 7.82 17.99 12.12
N ILE A 513 6.72 18.37 11.50
CA ILE A 513 6.21 17.67 10.30
C ILE A 513 7.18 17.67 9.11
N THR A 514 8.13 18.60 9.07
CA THR A 514 9.20 18.71 8.07
C THR A 514 10.26 17.62 8.19
N ASN A 515 10.50 17.13 9.41
CA ASN A 515 11.29 15.93 9.69
C ASN A 515 10.75 15.27 10.95
N ARG A 516 9.75 14.41 10.78
CA ARG A 516 9.05 13.79 11.90
C ARG A 516 10.04 12.97 12.73
N ASN A 517 10.05 13.25 14.03
CA ASN A 517 10.68 12.41 15.04
C ASN A 517 9.62 12.12 16.11
N LEU A 518 9.44 10.84 16.46
CA LEU A 518 8.43 10.43 17.44
C LEU A 518 8.81 10.91 18.84
N VAL A 519 7.95 11.70 19.47
CA VAL A 519 8.14 12.23 20.84
C VAL A 519 7.36 11.42 21.86
N LEU A 520 6.15 10.96 21.52
CA LEU A 520 5.35 10.10 22.39
C LEU A 520 4.69 9.01 21.56
N SER A 521 4.73 7.77 22.06
CA SER A 521 3.81 6.71 21.65
C SER A 521 3.34 5.98 22.90
N SER A 522 2.04 6.04 23.18
CA SER A 522 1.50 5.56 24.44
C SER A 522 0.07 5.06 24.28
N ALA A 523 -0.30 4.08 25.08
CA ALA A 523 -1.70 3.70 25.23
C ALA A 523 -2.40 4.70 26.16
N ILE A 524 -3.67 4.99 25.92
CA ILE A 524 -4.50 5.78 26.83
C ILE A 524 -5.28 4.80 27.74
N PRO A 525 -5.03 4.79 29.06
CA PRO A 525 -5.78 3.95 30.00
C PRO A 525 -7.26 4.35 30.03
N ARG A 526 -8.10 3.55 29.36
CA ARG A 526 -9.49 3.91 29.05
C ARG A 526 -10.39 4.05 30.27
N ASP A 527 -10.03 3.42 31.38
CA ASP A 527 -10.74 3.50 32.65
C ASP A 527 -10.35 4.76 33.47
N ALA A 528 -9.26 5.43 33.12
CA ALA A 528 -8.74 6.59 33.82
C ALA A 528 -9.22 7.93 33.26
N ILE A 529 -9.63 7.98 31.99
CA ILE A 529 -10.10 9.22 31.33
C ILE A 529 -11.57 9.59 31.67
N GLY A 530 -12.19 8.87 32.60
CA GLY A 530 -13.55 9.12 33.07
C GLY A 530 -14.65 8.59 32.14
N SER A 531 -15.82 9.21 32.20
CA SER A 531 -17.01 8.82 31.43
C SER A 531 -17.44 9.94 30.48
N GLY A 532 -17.56 9.62 29.19
CA GLY A 532 -17.96 10.54 28.14
C GLY A 532 -19.47 10.79 28.06
N PRO A 533 -19.92 11.56 27.04
CA PRO A 533 -19.47 11.41 25.65
C PRO A 533 -18.22 12.22 25.26
N THR A 534 -17.85 13.23 26.05
CA THR A 534 -16.62 14.02 25.87
C THR A 534 -15.61 13.66 26.96
N TYR A 535 -14.38 13.42 26.57
CA TYR A 535 -13.26 13.04 27.43
C TYR A 535 -12.24 14.18 27.43
N SER A 536 -11.81 14.62 28.62
CA SER A 536 -10.76 15.63 28.77
C SER A 536 -9.75 15.16 29.81
N PHE A 537 -8.48 15.06 29.40
CA PHE A 537 -7.40 14.49 30.19
C PHE A 537 -6.04 14.98 29.68
N ASN A 538 -5.01 14.94 30.53
CA ASN A 538 -3.63 15.14 30.08
C ASN A 538 -3.13 13.86 29.39
N LEU A 539 -2.35 13.98 28.31
CA LEU A 539 -1.79 12.80 27.66
C LEU A 539 -1.02 11.93 28.66
N PRO A 540 -1.21 10.59 28.67
CA PRO A 540 -0.57 9.71 29.63
C PRO A 540 0.74 9.11 29.12
N GLU A 541 1.69 8.90 30.03
CA GLU A 541 2.93 8.18 29.78
C GLU A 541 3.26 7.20 30.94
N PRO A 542 3.69 5.97 30.65
CA PRO A 542 4.18 5.07 31.69
C PRO A 542 5.62 5.41 32.11
N VAL A 543 5.85 5.53 33.42
CA VAL A 543 7.19 5.57 34.02
C VAL A 543 7.54 4.18 34.51
N LEU A 544 8.66 3.65 34.01
CA LEU A 544 9.09 2.28 34.26
C LEU A 544 10.34 2.25 35.16
N LEU A 545 10.35 1.32 36.10
CA LEU A 545 11.45 0.95 36.98
C LEU A 545 12.18 2.17 37.59
N GLU A 546 11.43 3.16 38.05
CA GLU A 546 11.98 4.33 38.73
C GLU A 546 12.49 3.94 40.12
N PHE A 547 13.76 4.22 40.42
CA PHE A 547 14.26 4.18 41.79
C PHE A 547 13.69 5.36 42.60
N VAL A 548 12.95 5.07 43.68
CA VAL A 548 12.29 6.10 44.51
C VAL A 548 12.96 6.33 45.87
N GLY A 549 13.93 5.48 46.23
CA GLY A 549 14.73 5.60 47.45
C GLY A 549 15.04 4.26 48.09
N THR A 550 15.86 4.31 49.14
CA THR A 550 16.26 3.16 49.95
C THR A 550 15.59 3.25 51.32
N ALA A 551 14.96 2.17 51.79
CA ALA A 551 14.45 2.10 53.16
C ALA A 551 15.62 2.12 54.15
N VAL A 552 15.54 2.86 55.24
CA VAL A 552 16.66 3.05 56.17
C VAL A 552 16.39 2.62 57.61
N ASP A 553 15.14 2.39 58.03
CA ASP A 553 14.80 2.11 59.43
C ASP A 553 13.62 1.17 59.63
N ASP A 554 13.90 -0.08 60.04
CA ASP A 554 12.90 -1.11 60.37
C ASP A 554 12.03 -0.78 61.62
N LEU A 555 12.23 0.38 62.25
CA LEU A 555 11.51 0.83 63.45
C LEU A 555 10.61 2.05 63.19
N ALA A 556 10.71 2.67 62.02
CA ALA A 556 9.92 3.83 61.63
C ALA A 556 9.08 3.52 60.39
N ILE A 557 7.92 4.17 60.26
CA ILE A 557 7.17 4.16 59.00
C ILE A 557 7.86 5.16 58.08
N GLU A 558 8.31 4.68 56.93
CA GLU A 558 8.99 5.49 55.93
C GLU A 558 8.05 5.90 54.79
N THR A 559 8.45 6.96 54.09
CA THR A 559 7.72 7.54 52.97
C THR A 559 8.68 7.83 51.83
N PHE A 560 8.29 7.43 50.63
CA PHE A 560 9.02 7.62 49.38
C PHE A 560 8.16 8.45 48.42
N ALA A 561 8.78 9.13 47.46
CA ALA A 561 8.08 9.93 46.47
C ALA A 561 8.61 9.62 45.07
N THR A 562 7.70 9.43 44.12
CA THR A 562 8.03 9.34 42.70
C THR A 562 8.30 10.73 42.11
N ALA A 563 9.07 10.80 41.01
CA ALA A 563 9.42 12.07 40.39
C ALA A 563 8.26 12.69 39.60
N ARG A 564 7.29 11.89 39.15
CA ARG A 564 6.15 12.37 38.34
C ARG A 564 4.81 12.18 39.03
N THR A 565 3.97 13.20 38.94
CA THR A 565 2.65 13.26 39.57
C THR A 565 1.63 13.97 38.68
N PRO A 566 0.32 13.66 38.81
CA PRO A 566 -0.25 12.61 39.66
C PRO A 566 -0.05 11.20 39.05
N HIS A 567 -0.19 10.16 39.87
CA HIS A 567 -0.39 8.80 39.39
C HIS A 567 -1.84 8.62 38.94
N TRP A 568 -2.04 7.96 37.81
CA TRP A 568 -3.37 7.61 37.35
C TRP A 568 -3.99 6.47 38.18
N ALA A 569 -3.16 5.48 38.56
CA ALA A 569 -3.45 4.43 39.55
C ALA A 569 -4.80 3.71 39.41
N THR A 570 -5.23 3.44 38.16
CA THR A 570 -6.46 2.69 37.86
C THR A 570 -6.19 1.20 37.62
N GLY A 571 -7.23 0.43 37.27
CA GLY A 571 -7.06 -0.99 36.94
C GLY A 571 -6.24 -1.20 35.66
N ALA A 572 -6.42 -0.33 34.65
CA ALA A 572 -5.62 -0.36 33.43
C ALA A 572 -4.30 0.41 33.54
N ALA A 573 -4.14 1.26 34.56
CA ALA A 573 -2.92 2.04 34.83
C ALA A 573 -2.43 1.87 36.29
N PRO A 574 -2.13 0.64 36.73
CA PRO A 574 -1.78 0.40 38.12
C PRO A 574 -0.43 1.02 38.49
N THR A 575 -0.29 1.42 39.75
CA THR A 575 1.03 1.65 40.35
C THR A 575 1.52 0.34 40.95
N ALA A 576 2.71 -0.10 40.54
CA ALA A 576 3.39 -1.27 41.07
C ALA A 576 4.66 -0.84 41.79
N VAL A 577 4.74 -1.15 43.09
CA VAL A 577 5.94 -0.93 43.90
C VAL A 577 6.67 -2.26 44.05
N LEU A 578 7.96 -2.24 43.79
CA LEU A 578 8.88 -3.35 43.86
C LEU A 578 9.93 -3.03 44.92
N GLU A 579 10.34 -4.04 45.69
CA GLU A 579 11.45 -3.94 46.63
C GLU A 579 12.59 -4.84 46.16
N ARG A 580 13.81 -4.31 46.15
CA ARG A 580 15.03 -5.07 45.92
C ARG A 580 15.34 -5.93 47.14
N THR A 581 15.06 -7.22 47.05
CA THR A 581 15.23 -8.16 48.19
C THR A 581 16.52 -8.96 48.14
N ALA A 582 17.20 -8.96 46.99
CA ALA A 582 18.51 -9.59 46.84
C ALA A 582 19.29 -8.97 45.69
N SER A 583 20.60 -9.23 45.73
CA SER A 583 21.58 -8.84 44.73
C SER A 583 22.37 -10.08 44.31
N GLY A 584 22.56 -10.23 43.01
CA GLY A 584 23.21 -11.38 42.41
C GLY A 584 24.53 -11.01 41.77
N LEU A 585 24.75 -11.56 40.58
CA LEU A 585 25.98 -11.43 39.81
C LEU A 585 26.23 -9.98 39.40
N SER A 586 27.49 -9.65 39.16
CA SER A 586 27.88 -8.31 38.69
C SER A 586 28.92 -8.41 37.60
N THR A 587 28.81 -7.51 36.64
CA THR A 587 29.78 -7.30 35.58
C THR A 587 30.07 -5.80 35.46
N LEU A 588 30.95 -5.43 34.53
CA LEU A 588 31.26 -4.05 34.22
C LEU A 588 30.83 -3.75 32.79
N LEU A 589 30.32 -2.53 32.58
CA LEU A 589 30.11 -2.02 31.23
C LEU A 589 31.44 -1.99 30.49
N SER A 590 31.45 -2.48 29.25
CA SER A 590 32.64 -2.50 28.39
C SER A 590 32.87 -1.19 27.64
N MET A 591 31.82 -0.37 27.52
CA MET A 591 31.82 0.95 26.89
C MET A 591 30.75 1.84 27.52
N ASP A 592 30.79 3.13 27.19
CA ASP A 592 29.76 4.08 27.59
C ASP A 592 28.42 3.68 26.98
N ALA A 593 27.34 3.87 27.76
CA ALA A 593 25.97 3.77 27.30
C ALA A 593 25.29 5.13 27.46
N ALA A 594 24.70 5.64 26.38
CA ALA A 594 24.03 6.93 26.39
C ALA A 594 22.57 6.80 26.87
N ALA A 595 22.03 7.88 27.46
CA ALA A 595 20.59 8.02 27.62
C ALA A 595 19.88 7.81 26.27
N GLY A 596 18.69 7.20 26.30
CA GLY A 596 17.94 6.79 25.11
C GLY A 596 18.27 5.38 24.61
N GLN A 597 19.50 4.87 24.79
CA GLN A 597 19.81 3.50 24.36
C GLN A 597 18.98 2.47 25.11
N ASN A 598 18.55 1.39 24.43
CA ASN A 598 17.81 0.29 25.04
C ASN A 598 18.69 -0.95 25.30
N TYR A 599 20.00 -0.78 25.34
CA TYR A 599 20.96 -1.86 25.60
C TYR A 599 22.20 -1.33 26.32
N VAL A 600 23.01 -2.26 26.83
CA VAL A 600 24.39 -2.00 27.24
C VAL A 600 25.31 -3.14 26.82
N ASP A 601 26.57 -2.82 26.61
CA ASP A 601 27.62 -3.81 26.34
C ASP A 601 28.48 -4.04 27.59
N VAL A 602 28.71 -5.31 27.96
CA VAL A 602 29.43 -5.71 29.18
C VAL A 602 30.65 -6.56 28.87
N PHE A 603 31.67 -6.54 29.74
CA PHE A 603 32.91 -7.34 29.51
C PHE A 603 32.68 -8.85 29.58
N ASP A 604 31.81 -9.27 30.50
CA ASP A 604 31.41 -10.67 30.67
C ASP A 604 29.91 -10.68 30.98
N PRO A 605 29.06 -11.17 30.07
CA PRO A 605 27.62 -11.29 30.33
C PRO A 605 27.32 -12.38 31.39
N GLY A 606 28.31 -13.16 31.83
CA GLY A 606 28.10 -14.19 32.84
C GLY A 606 26.92 -15.11 32.48
N PRO A 607 26.16 -15.60 33.47
CA PRO A 607 24.93 -16.35 33.25
C PRO A 607 23.67 -15.47 33.24
N PHE A 608 23.76 -14.16 32.91
CA PHE A 608 22.57 -13.33 32.76
C PHE A 608 21.61 -13.96 31.74
N VAL A 609 20.31 -13.90 32.01
CA VAL A 609 19.27 -14.40 31.10
C VAL A 609 18.12 -13.42 30.96
N ARG A 610 17.28 -13.65 29.95
CA ARG A 610 16.02 -12.92 29.74
C ARG A 610 15.16 -12.92 31.01
N ASP A 611 14.44 -11.83 31.21
CA ASP A 611 13.51 -11.55 32.31
C ASP A 611 14.15 -11.19 33.67
N GLU A 612 15.47 -11.33 33.81
CA GLU A 612 16.19 -10.86 35.00
C GLU A 612 16.19 -9.33 35.10
N TYR A 613 16.15 -8.83 36.33
CA TYR A 613 16.30 -7.40 36.60
C TYR A 613 17.76 -7.09 36.90
N VAL A 614 18.21 -5.94 36.42
CA VAL A 614 19.54 -5.43 36.66
C VAL A 614 19.47 -3.99 37.13
N VAL A 615 20.49 -3.58 37.89
CA VAL A 615 20.74 -2.19 38.26
C VAL A 615 22.09 -1.76 37.66
N LEU A 616 22.08 -0.60 37.02
CA LEU A 616 23.26 0.11 36.55
C LEU A 616 23.65 1.17 37.57
N ASP A 617 24.95 1.36 37.76
CA ASP A 617 25.50 2.38 38.67
C ASP A 617 24.95 2.27 40.11
N ASP A 618 24.86 1.03 40.58
CA ASP A 618 24.39 0.62 41.92
C ASP A 618 25.01 1.47 43.05
N GLY A 619 24.18 2.23 43.76
CA GLY A 619 24.55 3.13 44.86
C GLY A 619 25.05 4.52 44.43
N LEU A 620 24.95 4.87 43.14
CA LEU A 620 25.35 6.17 42.61
C LEU A 620 24.15 7.06 42.26
N GLY A 621 24.39 8.34 41.98
CA GLY A 621 23.32 9.31 41.72
C GLY A 621 22.50 9.08 40.44
N ASN A 622 23.02 8.26 39.52
CA ASN A 622 22.39 7.83 38.28
C ASN A 622 21.98 6.35 38.33
N GLU A 623 21.73 5.81 39.52
CA GLU A 623 21.26 4.42 39.69
C GLU A 623 20.00 4.16 38.87
N GLU A 624 20.02 3.09 38.09
CA GLU A 624 18.99 2.82 37.09
C GLU A 624 18.65 1.32 36.99
N TYR A 625 17.36 0.99 37.11
CA TYR A 625 16.88 -0.39 37.05
C TYR A 625 16.33 -0.74 35.67
N ARG A 626 16.70 -1.88 35.11
CA ARG A 626 16.18 -2.38 33.82
C ARG A 626 15.86 -3.87 33.89
N GLN A 627 15.05 -4.34 32.94
CA GLN A 627 14.77 -5.76 32.78
C GLN A 627 15.35 -6.28 31.46
N ILE A 628 16.09 -7.38 31.51
CA ILE A 628 16.73 -7.98 30.35
C ILE A 628 15.68 -8.56 29.40
N ALA A 629 15.75 -8.14 28.15
CA ALA A 629 15.02 -8.69 27.01
C ALA A 629 15.80 -9.84 26.38
N LEU A 630 17.06 -9.61 26.04
CA LEU A 630 17.90 -10.59 25.34
C LEU A 630 19.35 -10.39 25.76
N VAL A 631 20.07 -11.51 25.86
CA VAL A 631 21.53 -11.54 25.99
C VAL A 631 22.09 -11.97 24.65
N ASP A 632 22.82 -11.07 23.99
CA ASP A 632 23.38 -11.27 22.65
C ASP A 632 24.89 -11.02 22.67
N GLY A 633 25.67 -12.08 22.79
CA GLY A 633 27.10 -11.97 23.05
C GLY A 633 27.36 -11.17 24.32
N SER A 634 28.11 -10.07 24.21
CA SER A 634 28.38 -9.12 25.31
C SER A 634 27.28 -8.07 25.52
N ARG A 635 26.24 -8.04 24.68
CA ARG A 635 25.18 -7.04 24.74
C ARG A 635 23.97 -7.53 25.53
N LEU A 636 23.46 -6.69 26.43
CA LEU A 636 22.21 -6.90 27.15
C LEU A 636 21.18 -5.91 26.65
N TRP A 637 20.13 -6.40 25.99
CA TRP A 637 19.00 -5.60 25.53
C TRP A 637 17.93 -5.50 26.60
N PHE A 638 17.21 -4.39 26.68
CA PHE A 638 16.20 -4.12 27.70
C PHE A 638 14.78 -4.00 27.16
N LYS A 639 13.82 -4.41 27.98
CA LYS A 639 12.38 -4.35 27.68
C LYS A 639 11.58 -3.72 28.81
N THR A 640 10.35 -3.35 28.50
CA THR A 640 9.36 -2.97 29.52
C THR A 640 8.95 -4.17 30.37
N PRO A 641 8.58 -3.97 31.66
CA PRO A 641 8.05 -5.04 32.50
C PRO A 641 6.61 -5.43 32.14
N TYR A 642 5.90 -4.61 31.37
CA TYR A 642 4.50 -4.85 31.00
C TYR A 642 4.32 -5.65 29.71
N SER A 643 5.30 -5.60 28.81
CA SER A 643 5.22 -6.28 27.53
C SER A 643 6.59 -6.75 27.07
N ALA A 644 6.62 -8.00 26.61
CA ALA A 644 7.78 -8.65 26.02
C ALA A 644 8.23 -8.04 24.68
N GLY A 645 7.38 -7.22 24.04
CA GLY A 645 7.65 -6.63 22.73
C GLY A 645 8.20 -5.19 22.78
N PHE A 646 7.97 -4.44 23.83
CA PHE A 646 8.39 -3.03 23.86
C PHE A 646 9.76 -2.87 24.50
N LYS A 647 10.63 -2.04 23.90
CA LYS A 647 11.94 -1.68 24.44
C LYS A 647 11.79 -0.79 25.68
N SER A 648 12.77 -0.84 26.57
CA SER A 648 12.92 0.12 27.66
C SER A 648 14.26 0.82 27.50
N GLU A 649 14.21 2.13 27.25
CA GLU A 649 15.38 2.97 27.03
C GLU A 649 16.03 3.38 28.36
N LEU A 650 17.31 3.67 28.37
CA LEU A 650 18.06 4.22 29.51
C LEU A 650 17.66 5.68 29.74
N ARG A 651 17.43 6.08 30.99
CA ARG A 651 17.11 7.46 31.35
C ARG A 651 18.38 8.29 31.53
N TYR A 652 19.45 7.63 31.94
CA TYR A 652 20.73 8.28 32.20
C TYR A 652 21.83 7.68 31.33
N SER A 653 22.86 8.48 31.08
CA SER A 653 24.10 7.96 30.53
C SER A 653 24.90 7.26 31.64
N HIS A 654 25.52 6.14 31.27
CA HIS A 654 26.36 5.31 32.12
C HIS A 654 27.75 5.18 31.49
N ILE A 655 28.81 5.25 32.30
CA ILE A 655 30.19 5.30 31.79
C ILE A 655 30.75 3.88 31.66
N GLY A 656 31.59 3.64 30.66
CA GLY A 656 32.34 2.40 30.51
C GLY A 656 33.15 2.08 31.78
N GLY A 657 32.98 0.87 32.29
CA GLY A 657 33.51 0.44 33.57
C GLY A 657 32.56 0.60 34.76
N SER A 658 31.38 1.19 34.56
CA SER A 658 30.29 1.21 35.55
C SER A 658 29.83 -0.21 35.92
N VAL A 659 29.38 -0.39 37.16
CA VAL A 659 28.89 -1.68 37.64
C VAL A 659 27.48 -1.91 37.11
N LEU A 660 27.26 -3.07 36.51
CA LEU A 660 25.95 -3.63 36.23
C LEU A 660 25.76 -4.87 37.12
N ARG A 661 24.65 -4.92 37.85
CA ARG A 661 24.39 -5.98 38.82
C ARG A 661 22.99 -6.58 38.66
N GLU A 662 22.90 -7.89 38.71
CA GLU A 662 21.65 -8.63 38.86
C GLU A 662 20.95 -8.30 40.17
N VAL A 663 19.64 -8.11 40.15
CA VAL A 663 18.84 -7.85 41.34
C VAL A 663 17.54 -8.65 41.32
N THR A 664 17.07 -9.01 42.51
CA THR A 664 15.73 -9.59 42.67
C THR A 664 14.77 -8.50 43.12
N LEU A 665 13.83 -8.14 42.24
CA LEU A 665 12.74 -7.22 42.55
C LEU A 665 11.49 -8.01 42.94
N SER A 666 11.03 -7.83 44.17
CA SER A 666 9.83 -8.47 44.71
C SER A 666 8.66 -7.50 44.70
N ALA A 667 7.55 -7.86 44.06
CA ALA A 667 6.36 -7.03 44.02
C ALA A 667 5.72 -6.89 45.41
N ARG A 668 5.31 -5.66 45.74
CA ARG A 668 4.68 -5.30 47.00
C ARG A 668 3.22 -4.91 46.77
N THR A 669 2.37 -5.30 47.71
CA THR A 669 0.92 -5.13 47.63
C THR A 669 0.46 -3.85 48.32
N ALA A 670 -0.22 -2.97 47.59
CA ALA A 670 -0.91 -1.81 48.17
C ALA A 670 -1.96 -2.25 49.20
N GLY A 671 -2.11 -1.51 50.30
CA GLY A 671 -3.03 -1.86 51.40
C GLY A 671 -2.55 -3.03 52.28
N THR A 672 -1.38 -3.60 51.99
CA THR A 672 -0.69 -4.56 52.88
C THR A 672 0.70 -4.07 53.28
N HIS A 673 1.51 -3.67 52.29
CA HIS A 673 2.89 -3.20 52.51
C HIS A 673 2.97 -1.67 52.45
N TYR A 674 2.23 -1.04 51.54
CA TYR A 674 2.26 0.42 51.40
C TYR A 674 0.87 0.99 51.13
N THR A 675 0.72 2.28 51.36
CA THR A 675 -0.37 3.13 50.87
C THR A 675 0.19 4.06 49.80
N LEU A 676 -0.65 4.41 48.81
CA LEU A 676 -0.29 5.35 47.75
C LEU A 676 -1.18 6.59 47.84
N ASN A 677 -0.57 7.77 47.93
CA ASN A 677 -1.25 9.01 47.61
C ASN A 677 -1.01 9.34 46.13
N ALA A 678 -1.96 8.95 45.28
CA ALA A 678 -1.83 9.10 43.83
C ALA A 678 -1.64 10.55 43.40
N ALA A 679 -2.21 11.53 44.12
CA ALA A 679 -2.08 12.94 43.75
C ALA A 679 -0.66 13.48 43.94
N THR A 680 0.07 12.96 44.93
CA THR A 680 1.42 13.42 45.29
C THR A 680 2.52 12.42 44.95
N GLY A 681 2.17 11.23 44.44
CA GLY A 681 3.13 10.15 44.18
C GLY A 681 3.74 9.54 45.46
N GLU A 682 3.17 9.86 46.63
CA GLU A 682 3.73 9.48 47.91
C GLU A 682 3.40 8.00 48.23
N ILE A 683 4.44 7.19 48.44
CA ILE A 683 4.36 5.79 48.83
C ILE A 683 4.76 5.71 50.30
N THR A 684 3.79 5.40 51.17
CA THR A 684 4.01 5.35 52.62
C THR A 684 3.81 3.94 53.13
N GLU A 685 4.77 3.44 53.89
CA GLU A 685 4.70 2.10 54.49
C GLU A 685 3.47 1.93 55.40
N MET A 686 2.95 0.71 55.45
CA MET A 686 1.86 0.38 56.37
C MET A 686 2.34 -0.04 57.75
N THR A 687 3.51 -0.64 57.82
CA THR A 687 4.22 -1.00 59.05
C THR A 687 5.70 -0.73 58.83
N ALA A 688 6.43 -0.44 59.90
CA ALA A 688 7.88 -0.18 59.87
C ALA A 688 8.76 -1.34 59.36
N THR A 689 8.16 -2.46 58.96
CA THR A 689 8.87 -3.62 58.38
C THR A 689 8.23 -4.04 57.06
N SER A 690 7.50 -3.11 56.43
CA SER A 690 6.83 -3.37 55.15
C SER A 690 7.83 -3.43 54.01
N PHE A 691 8.85 -2.57 54.08
CA PHE A 691 10.13 -2.71 53.41
C PHE A 691 11.21 -2.93 54.47
N LEU A 692 12.30 -3.61 54.11
CA LEU A 692 13.40 -3.86 55.04
C LEU A 692 14.50 -2.81 54.87
N ALA A 693 15.05 -2.32 55.98
CA ALA A 693 16.14 -1.36 55.98
C ALA A 693 17.34 -1.87 55.16
N GLY A 694 17.80 -1.01 54.25
CA GLY A 694 18.85 -1.29 53.27
C GLY A 694 18.33 -1.78 51.91
N ASN A 695 17.03 -2.03 51.76
CA ASN A 695 16.46 -2.41 50.47
C ASN A 695 15.99 -1.20 49.67
N ASP A 696 16.27 -1.25 48.38
CA ASP A 696 15.87 -0.22 47.41
C ASP A 696 14.43 -0.43 46.96
N ILE A 697 13.72 0.68 46.80
CA ILE A 697 12.32 0.72 46.38
C ILE A 697 12.27 1.25 44.95
N VAL A 698 11.56 0.51 44.10
CA VAL A 698 11.42 0.79 42.67
C VAL A 698 9.94 0.84 42.32
N ALA A 699 9.51 1.80 41.48
CA ALA A 699 8.13 1.98 41.09
C ALA A 699 7.93 1.90 39.57
N ASN A 700 6.80 1.31 39.17
CA ASN A 700 6.23 1.45 37.82
C ASN A 700 4.85 2.07 37.96
N TYR A 701 4.54 3.10 37.18
CA TYR A 701 3.28 3.83 37.27
C TYR A 701 2.99 4.60 36.01
N TRP A 702 1.75 5.08 35.88
CA TRP A 702 1.33 5.98 34.82
C TRP A 702 1.17 7.37 35.38
N SER A 703 1.65 8.37 34.65
CA SER A 703 1.49 9.78 34.99
C SER A 703 1.21 10.60 33.74
N ASP A 704 1.04 11.89 33.91
CA ASP A 704 0.90 12.80 32.78
C ASP A 704 2.24 12.87 32.03
N PHE A 705 2.15 12.81 30.70
CA PHE A 705 3.24 13.07 29.78
C PHE A 705 3.77 14.49 30.03
N LEU A 706 5.10 14.60 30.05
CA LEU A 706 5.82 15.86 30.10
C LEU A 706 6.62 15.98 28.81
N VAL A 707 6.46 17.10 28.11
CA VAL A 707 7.23 17.39 26.90
C VAL A 707 8.71 17.32 27.26
N PRO A 708 9.50 16.44 26.62
CA PRO A 708 10.91 16.30 26.96
C PRO A 708 11.72 17.49 26.47
N GLY A 709 12.90 17.72 27.03
CA GLY A 709 13.84 18.73 26.50
C GLY A 709 14.55 18.30 25.22
N GLU A 710 14.64 16.99 25.00
CA GLU A 710 15.34 16.37 23.88
C GLU A 710 14.45 15.29 23.24
N TYR A 711 14.69 14.96 21.98
CA TYR A 711 13.97 13.87 21.33
C TYR A 711 14.32 12.53 21.99
N PRO A 712 13.30 11.69 22.28
CA PRO A 712 13.51 10.29 22.62
C PRO A 712 14.18 9.54 21.46
N THR A 713 14.59 8.30 21.74
CA THR A 713 15.17 7.47 20.69
C THR A 713 14.13 7.11 19.64
N ALA A 714 14.53 7.14 18.38
CA ALA A 714 13.69 6.69 17.28
C ALA A 714 13.11 5.28 17.52
N ILE A 715 11.98 4.98 16.90
CA ILE A 715 11.31 3.66 17.04
C ILE A 715 12.31 2.57 16.68
N ASN A 716 12.54 1.63 17.62
CA ASN A 716 13.52 0.55 17.46
C ASN A 716 14.97 1.01 17.15
N GLY A 717 15.27 2.30 17.29
CA GLY A 717 16.54 2.89 16.88
C GLY A 717 17.74 2.23 17.54
N SER A 718 18.76 2.05 16.73
CA SER A 718 20.09 1.56 17.05
C SER A 718 21.15 2.58 16.60
N PRO A 719 22.44 2.34 16.83
CA PRO A 719 23.50 3.18 16.27
C PRO A 719 23.60 3.16 14.74
N ASP A 720 22.86 2.30 14.04
CA ASP A 720 23.03 2.05 12.61
C ASP A 720 22.36 3.15 11.76
N LEU A 721 21.27 3.73 12.25
CA LEU A 721 20.54 4.84 11.62
C LEU A 721 20.63 6.12 12.47
N GLY A 722 21.77 6.78 12.42
CA GLY A 722 22.01 8.01 13.19
C GLY A 722 21.55 9.29 12.50
N GLU A 723 22.13 10.40 12.94
CA GLU A 723 21.82 11.76 12.46
C GLU A 723 21.95 11.92 10.94
N ASP A 724 22.81 11.17 10.27
CA ASP A 724 22.96 11.21 8.82
C ASP A 724 21.76 10.58 8.06
N TRP A 725 20.81 9.96 8.77
CA TRP A 725 19.51 9.55 8.26
C TRP A 725 18.36 10.50 8.64
N GLY A 726 18.68 11.58 9.37
CA GLY A 726 17.71 12.53 9.90
C GLY A 726 17.19 12.20 11.30
N ASP A 727 17.75 11.19 11.98
CA ASP A 727 17.43 10.86 13.38
C ASP A 727 17.89 11.98 14.31
N TRP A 728 16.97 12.51 15.11
CA TRP A 728 17.25 13.57 16.07
C TRP A 728 17.32 13.10 17.52
N THR A 729 17.41 11.79 17.76
CA THR A 729 17.62 11.21 19.10
C THR A 729 18.65 12.01 19.92
N ALA A 730 18.27 12.35 21.16
CA ALA A 730 19.07 13.13 22.12
C ALA A 730 19.46 14.56 21.68
N LYS A 731 18.82 15.10 20.63
CA LYS A 731 18.93 16.52 20.27
C LYS A 731 17.80 17.32 20.92
N PRO A 732 17.99 18.63 21.18
CA PRO A 732 16.91 19.49 21.68
C PRO A 732 15.68 19.43 20.77
N LEU A 733 14.47 19.53 21.34
CA LEU A 733 13.26 19.64 20.50
C LEU A 733 13.36 20.86 19.57
N ALA A 734 13.13 20.64 18.27
CA ALA A 734 13.13 21.71 17.28
C ALA A 734 11.79 22.47 17.29
N SER A 735 11.84 23.79 17.12
CA SER A 735 10.62 24.57 16.91
C SER A 735 9.95 24.19 15.58
N GLY A 736 8.64 24.05 15.59
CA GLY A 736 7.86 23.74 14.39
C GLY A 736 6.49 23.17 14.72
N THR A 737 5.86 22.57 13.70
CA THR A 737 4.51 22.00 13.78
C THR A 737 4.59 20.52 14.12
N TYR A 738 3.87 20.07 15.13
CA TYR A 738 3.84 18.69 15.60
C TYR A 738 2.43 18.15 15.56
N SER A 739 2.30 16.86 15.25
CA SER A 739 1.00 16.21 15.11
C SER A 739 0.70 15.34 16.32
N VAL A 740 -0.44 15.57 16.97
CA VAL A 740 -1.02 14.68 17.98
C VAL A 740 -2.12 13.87 17.31
N GLY A 741 -1.89 12.56 17.16
CA GLY A 741 -2.89 11.64 16.64
C GLY A 741 -3.43 10.72 17.72
N VAL A 742 -4.76 10.59 17.79
CA VAL A 742 -5.44 9.63 18.67
C VAL A 742 -6.30 8.70 17.82
N TRP A 743 -6.24 7.39 18.10
CA TRP A 743 -7.11 6.39 17.45
C TRP A 743 -7.49 5.29 18.43
N GLY A 744 -8.56 4.57 18.11
CA GLY A 744 -9.06 3.48 18.93
C GLY A 744 -9.52 2.30 18.10
N SER A 745 -9.58 1.14 18.73
CA SER A 745 -10.04 -0.09 18.09
C SER A 745 -11.04 -0.83 18.94
N ARG A 746 -11.89 -1.66 18.33
CA ARG A 746 -12.79 -2.61 18.97
C ARG A 746 -12.56 -3.98 18.35
N ASN A 747 -12.54 -5.03 19.17
CA ASN A 747 -12.60 -6.38 18.65
C ASN A 747 -14.07 -6.77 18.49
N LEU A 748 -14.44 -7.18 17.28
CA LEU A 748 -15.75 -7.70 16.93
C LEU A 748 -15.63 -9.21 16.74
N THR A 749 -16.65 -9.94 17.16
CA THR A 749 -16.74 -11.39 16.96
C THR A 749 -17.96 -11.71 16.14
N LEU A 750 -17.76 -12.29 14.96
CA LEU A 750 -18.82 -12.82 14.11
C LEU A 750 -18.89 -14.34 14.29
N SER A 751 -20.00 -14.83 14.81
CA SER A 751 -20.30 -16.26 14.86
C SER A 751 -21.14 -16.66 13.67
N GLN A 752 -20.55 -17.38 12.72
CA GLN A 752 -21.20 -17.78 11.47
C GLN A 752 -20.77 -19.20 11.11
N PHE A 753 -21.69 -20.01 10.57
CA PHE A 753 -21.43 -21.40 10.15
C PHE A 753 -20.82 -22.32 11.24
N GLY A 754 -21.06 -22.01 12.52
CA GLY A 754 -20.49 -22.74 13.65
C GLY A 754 -19.05 -22.35 14.00
N GLU A 755 -18.48 -21.36 13.29
CA GLU A 755 -17.15 -20.82 13.49
C GLU A 755 -17.21 -19.42 14.13
N ASN A 756 -16.17 -19.08 14.88
CA ASN A 756 -15.97 -17.73 15.42
C ASN A 756 -14.88 -17.02 14.64
N ASN A 757 -15.21 -15.84 14.11
CA ASN A 757 -14.31 -14.96 13.39
C ASN A 757 -14.08 -13.71 14.21
N SER A 758 -12.82 -13.28 14.36
CA SER A 758 -12.49 -12.06 15.08
C SER A 758 -11.98 -11.02 14.10
N TYR A 759 -12.62 -9.87 14.11
CA TYR A 759 -12.24 -8.72 13.30
C TYR A 759 -11.93 -7.54 14.21
N ARG A 760 -11.03 -6.67 13.78
CA ARG A 760 -10.71 -5.44 14.51
C ARG A 760 -11.26 -4.23 13.76
N SER A 761 -12.27 -3.59 14.35
CA SER A 761 -12.82 -2.32 13.87
C SER A 761 -11.98 -1.19 14.45
N THR A 762 -11.20 -0.54 13.60
CA THR A 762 -10.24 0.50 14.02
C THR A 762 -10.60 1.83 13.38
N ALA A 763 -10.64 2.88 14.19
CA ALA A 763 -10.79 4.24 13.72
C ALA A 763 -9.52 4.67 12.95
N THR A 764 -9.68 5.52 11.94
CA THR A 764 -8.54 6.35 11.50
C THR A 764 -8.07 7.23 12.67
N SER A 765 -6.83 7.70 12.61
CA SER A 765 -6.37 8.68 13.58
C SER A 765 -7.07 10.02 13.38
N SER A 766 -7.56 10.60 14.47
CA SER A 766 -7.88 12.02 14.51
C SER A 766 -6.62 12.77 14.88
N VAL A 767 -6.12 13.56 13.94
CA VAL A 767 -4.91 14.35 14.08
C VAL A 767 -5.27 15.81 14.34
N VAL A 768 -4.57 16.41 15.30
CA VAL A 768 -4.53 17.86 15.50
C VAL A 768 -3.08 18.31 15.51
N GLU A 769 -2.81 19.45 14.91
CA GLU A 769 -1.48 20.06 14.87
C GLU A 769 -1.32 21.05 16.02
N ILE A 770 -0.12 21.08 16.60
CA ILE A 770 0.28 21.98 17.68
C ILE A 770 1.65 22.59 17.36
N LEU A 771 1.92 23.78 17.87
CA LEU A 771 3.20 24.46 17.69
C LEU A 771 4.12 24.17 18.89
N VAL A 772 5.41 24.04 18.64
CA VAL A 772 6.45 23.79 19.66
C VAL A 772 7.51 24.89 19.60
N GLY A 773 7.95 25.38 20.77
CA GLY A 773 8.93 26.45 20.91
C GLY A 773 8.54 27.72 20.15
N ASP A 774 9.50 28.40 19.51
CA ASP A 774 9.29 29.70 18.85
C ASP A 774 8.40 29.68 17.57
N ALA A 775 7.75 28.55 17.26
CA ALA A 775 6.90 28.43 16.06
C ALA A 775 5.62 29.26 16.20
N SER A 776 5.24 29.97 15.13
CA SER A 776 4.07 30.87 15.14
C SER A 776 3.07 30.61 14.01
N VAL A 777 3.42 29.74 13.07
CA VAL A 777 2.59 29.37 11.93
C VAL A 777 2.70 27.86 11.75
N PRO A 778 1.58 27.14 11.58
CA PRO A 778 1.63 25.73 11.25
C PRO A 778 2.16 25.55 9.82
N ASP A 779 3.10 24.64 9.67
CA ASP A 779 3.57 24.11 8.41
C ASP A 779 2.51 23.10 7.89
N GLU A 780 2.55 22.81 6.59
CA GLU A 780 1.74 21.75 5.99
C GLU A 780 2.62 20.59 5.53
N TYR A 781 2.05 19.37 5.55
CA TYR A 781 2.69 18.22 4.93
C TYR A 781 2.31 18.19 3.44
N ASP A 782 3.28 18.43 2.56
CA ASP A 782 3.08 18.61 1.12
C ASP A 782 3.76 17.53 0.25
N LEU A 783 4.40 16.52 0.86
CA LEU A 783 5.10 15.47 0.10
C LEU A 783 4.13 14.53 -0.63
N VAL A 784 2.94 14.28 -0.10
CA VAL A 784 1.91 13.41 -0.70
C VAL A 784 0.61 14.19 -0.74
N SER A 785 0.05 14.35 -1.95
CA SER A 785 -1.15 15.17 -2.14
C SER A 785 -2.35 14.67 -1.32
N GLY A 786 -3.11 15.61 -0.76
CA GLY A 786 -4.41 15.34 -0.14
C GLY A 786 -4.37 14.44 1.09
N GLY A 787 -3.27 14.44 1.86
CA GLY A 787 -3.19 13.64 3.09
C GLY A 787 -3.27 12.13 2.85
N GLY A 788 -2.63 11.65 1.79
CA GLY A 788 -2.67 10.24 1.39
C GLY A 788 -3.89 9.83 0.57
N ALA A 789 -4.71 10.78 0.09
CA ALA A 789 -5.85 10.49 -0.78
C ALA A 789 -5.47 9.67 -2.03
N THR A 790 -4.25 9.87 -2.53
CA THR A 790 -3.67 9.15 -3.68
C THR A 790 -3.47 7.66 -3.41
N CYS A 791 -3.23 7.24 -2.16
CA CYS A 791 -3.18 5.83 -1.78
C CYS A 791 -4.50 5.13 -2.13
N TYR A 792 -5.62 5.85 -2.02
CA TYR A 792 -6.94 5.26 -2.23
C TYR A 792 -7.34 5.11 -3.71
N ALA A 793 -6.47 5.54 -4.63
CA ALA A 793 -6.62 5.24 -6.04
C ALA A 793 -6.59 3.73 -6.29
N CYS A 794 -5.69 3.00 -5.60
CA CYS A 794 -5.57 1.55 -5.68
C CYS A 794 -6.19 0.80 -4.50
N HIS A 795 -6.21 1.43 -3.33
CA HIS A 795 -6.64 0.80 -2.08
C HIS A 795 -7.97 1.41 -1.62
N SER A 796 -8.99 0.64 -1.29
CA SER A 796 -10.23 1.16 -0.69
C SER A 796 -10.04 1.55 0.78
N ASP A 797 -8.99 1.01 1.40
CA ASP A 797 -8.56 1.29 2.77
C ASP A 797 -7.08 0.95 2.94
N VAL A 798 -6.45 1.39 4.03
CA VAL A 798 -5.07 1.01 4.37
C VAL A 798 -5.03 0.59 5.83
N ILE A 799 -4.84 -0.71 6.08
CA ILE A 799 -4.89 -1.30 7.42
C ILE A 799 -3.67 -2.20 7.67
N PHE A 800 -2.97 -1.99 8.77
CA PHE A 800 -1.79 -2.77 9.16
C PHE A 800 -1.80 -3.15 10.65
N HIS A 801 -0.76 -3.88 11.06
CA HIS A 801 -0.56 -4.38 12.43
C HIS A 801 -1.74 -5.22 12.94
N GLY A 802 -2.21 -6.16 12.10
CA GLY A 802 -3.32 -7.06 12.42
C GLY A 802 -4.63 -6.32 12.68
N GLY A 803 -4.91 -5.30 11.87
CA GLY A 803 -6.10 -4.47 12.02
C GLY A 803 -6.01 -3.36 13.05
N GLY A 804 -4.87 -3.18 13.74
CA GLY A 804 -4.73 -2.23 14.85
C GLY A 804 -4.39 -0.79 14.47
N ARG A 805 -4.00 -0.54 13.21
CA ARG A 805 -3.65 0.77 12.67
C ARG A 805 -4.32 0.94 11.30
N ARG A 806 -4.98 2.07 11.08
CA ARG A 806 -5.78 2.34 9.87
C ARG A 806 -5.57 3.77 9.38
N GLY A 807 -5.46 3.92 8.07
CA GLY A 807 -5.38 5.21 7.38
C GLY A 807 -3.99 5.85 7.38
N TRP A 808 -3.77 6.71 6.40
CA TRP A 808 -2.53 7.46 6.15
C TRP A 808 -1.96 8.12 7.42
N ASP A 809 -2.79 8.91 8.11
CA ASP A 809 -2.37 9.73 9.24
C ASP A 809 -1.75 8.89 10.37
N THR A 810 -2.36 7.74 10.67
CA THR A 810 -1.83 6.82 11.69
C THR A 810 -0.45 6.28 11.29
N CYS A 811 -0.25 5.97 10.01
CA CYS A 811 1.00 5.45 9.50
C CYS A 811 2.11 6.51 9.59
N ILE A 812 1.86 7.73 9.10
CA ILE A 812 2.90 8.77 9.03
C ILE A 812 3.33 9.30 10.41
N LEU A 813 2.47 9.22 11.43
CA LEU A 813 2.84 9.59 12.80
C LEU A 813 3.99 8.73 13.37
N CYS A 814 3.99 7.44 13.06
CA CYS A 814 5.01 6.51 13.54
C CYS A 814 6.08 6.28 12.47
N HIS A 815 5.69 5.90 11.26
CA HIS A 815 6.60 5.59 10.18
C HIS A 815 7.17 6.83 9.50
N GLY A 816 6.64 8.04 9.71
CA GLY A 816 7.34 9.25 9.27
C GLY A 816 8.63 9.53 10.05
N THR A 817 8.84 8.81 11.16
CA THR A 817 9.97 8.98 12.07
C THR A 817 11.29 8.64 11.41
N ALA A 818 12.17 9.63 11.24
CA ALA A 818 13.53 9.40 10.81
C ALA A 818 14.30 8.53 11.82
N GLY A 819 15.23 7.71 11.34
CA GLY A 819 15.96 6.76 12.20
C GLY A 819 15.13 5.56 12.70
N SER A 820 13.86 5.45 12.32
CA SER A 820 13.04 4.32 12.74
C SER A 820 13.48 3.03 12.04
N GLU A 821 13.59 1.97 12.82
CA GLU A 821 14.04 0.65 12.37
C GLU A 821 12.96 -0.41 12.56
N ASP A 822 13.13 -1.51 11.85
CA ASP A 822 12.35 -2.72 12.08
C ASP A 822 12.75 -3.38 13.41
N ARG A 823 12.22 -4.57 13.68
CA ARG A 823 12.56 -5.30 14.91
C ARG A 823 13.62 -6.34 14.62
N ALA A 824 14.86 -5.89 14.54
CA ALA A 824 16.00 -6.79 14.41
C ALA A 824 16.06 -7.84 15.54
N ARG A 825 17.06 -8.70 15.46
CA ARG A 825 17.28 -9.86 16.33
C ARG A 825 17.21 -9.60 17.84
N TYR A 826 17.29 -8.36 18.31
CA TYR A 826 17.21 -8.04 19.73
C TYR A 826 15.86 -8.36 20.40
N ILE A 827 14.77 -8.60 19.65
CA ILE A 827 13.48 -9.06 20.22
C ILE A 827 13.50 -10.57 20.54
N ALA A 828 14.19 -11.35 19.70
CA ALA A 828 14.32 -12.79 19.85
C ALA A 828 15.56 -13.31 19.12
N GLY A 829 16.36 -14.14 19.81
CA GLY A 829 17.65 -14.61 19.28
C GLY A 829 17.58 -15.48 18.01
N ASN A 830 16.39 -15.89 17.57
CA ASN A 830 16.14 -16.61 16.32
C ASN A 830 15.37 -15.79 15.26
N ALA A 831 15.12 -14.50 15.49
CA ALA A 831 14.66 -13.59 14.45
C ALA A 831 15.78 -13.32 13.43
N PRO A 832 15.44 -13.03 12.16
CA PRO A 832 16.41 -12.60 11.15
C PRO A 832 17.24 -11.39 11.59
N GLU A 833 18.46 -11.29 11.08
CA GLU A 833 19.32 -10.13 11.25
C GLU A 833 19.00 -9.12 10.15
N THR A 834 18.53 -7.94 10.57
CA THR A 834 18.03 -6.85 9.70
C THR A 834 18.64 -5.51 10.09
N GLU A 835 19.94 -5.52 10.44
CA GLU A 835 20.70 -4.32 10.81
C GLU A 835 20.52 -3.20 9.77
N GLY A 836 20.14 -1.99 10.23
CA GLY A 836 19.92 -0.83 9.36
C GLY A 836 18.68 -0.90 8.46
N VAL A 837 17.79 -1.88 8.63
CA VAL A 837 16.51 -1.91 7.91
C VAL A 837 15.58 -0.86 8.53
N THR A 838 15.46 0.26 7.82
CA THR A 838 14.57 1.34 8.23
C THR A 838 13.09 1.01 7.93
N VAL A 839 12.21 1.40 8.84
CA VAL A 839 10.75 1.43 8.63
C VAL A 839 10.23 2.86 8.44
N ASP A 840 11.13 3.81 8.16
CA ASP A 840 10.78 5.16 7.73
C ASP A 840 9.99 5.09 6.41
N PHE A 841 8.86 5.78 6.37
CA PHE A 841 7.83 5.66 5.36
C PHE A 841 8.38 5.97 3.97
N ARG A 842 9.27 6.96 3.84
CA ARG A 842 9.89 7.31 2.53
C ARG A 842 10.73 6.19 1.93
N ASN A 843 11.28 5.29 2.76
CA ASN A 843 12.11 4.18 2.29
C ASN A 843 11.28 2.91 2.19
N MET A 844 10.55 2.58 3.26
CA MET A 844 9.74 1.37 3.35
C MET A 844 8.64 1.35 2.28
N LEU A 845 7.92 2.45 2.06
CA LEU A 845 6.83 2.50 1.08
C LEU A 845 7.34 2.25 -0.35
N HIS A 846 8.44 2.90 -0.72
CA HIS A 846 9.08 2.73 -2.02
C HIS A 846 9.63 1.32 -2.20
N LYS A 847 10.26 0.73 -1.18
CA LYS A 847 10.74 -0.66 -1.22
C LYS A 847 9.60 -1.65 -1.38
N ILE A 848 8.52 -1.50 -0.62
CA ILE A 848 7.33 -2.36 -0.74
C ILE A 848 6.76 -2.31 -2.16
N HIS A 849 6.56 -1.11 -2.71
CA HIS A 849 5.94 -0.99 -4.04
C HIS A 849 6.89 -1.32 -5.20
N THR A 850 8.20 -1.13 -5.04
CA THR A 850 9.18 -1.60 -6.02
C THR A 850 9.26 -3.12 -5.97
N GLY A 851 9.22 -3.70 -4.78
CA GLY A 851 8.96 -5.12 -4.53
C GLY A 851 9.74 -6.06 -5.44
N ALA A 852 9.04 -6.73 -6.35
CA ALA A 852 9.58 -7.67 -7.34
C ALA A 852 10.61 -7.05 -8.31
N GLU A 853 10.66 -5.72 -8.42
CA GLU A 853 11.60 -4.98 -9.27
C GLU A 853 12.90 -4.59 -8.54
N LEU A 854 13.00 -4.83 -7.24
CA LEU A 854 14.24 -4.63 -6.47
C LEU A 854 15.32 -5.63 -6.89
N ALA A 855 16.57 -5.18 -6.91
CA ALA A 855 17.73 -6.06 -7.14
C ALA A 855 17.89 -7.09 -6.01
N TYR A 856 17.46 -6.74 -4.79
CA TYR A 856 17.52 -7.60 -3.60
C TYR A 856 16.15 -8.03 -3.07
N ALA A 857 15.15 -8.13 -3.94
CA ALA A 857 13.77 -8.51 -3.61
C ALA A 857 13.64 -9.72 -2.66
N ASP A 858 14.42 -10.79 -2.89
CA ASP A 858 14.37 -12.03 -2.12
C ASP A 858 15.03 -11.95 -0.72
N THR A 859 15.78 -10.89 -0.46
CA THR A 859 16.60 -10.75 0.77
C THR A 859 16.19 -9.58 1.64
N TRP A 860 15.52 -8.58 1.08
CA TRP A 860 14.98 -7.49 1.88
C TRP A 860 13.81 -7.98 2.73
N THR A 861 14.04 -7.98 4.05
CA THR A 861 13.09 -8.49 5.05
C THR A 861 12.82 -7.41 6.08
N VAL A 862 11.55 -7.22 6.44
CA VAL A 862 11.13 -6.39 7.57
C VAL A 862 10.60 -7.28 8.68
N VAL A 863 11.20 -7.19 9.86
CA VAL A 863 10.79 -7.97 11.03
C VAL A 863 9.78 -7.16 11.85
N GLY A 864 8.55 -7.68 11.91
CA GLY A 864 7.41 -7.10 12.62
C GLY A 864 7.04 -7.85 13.91
N PHE A 865 5.88 -7.51 14.45
CA PHE A 865 5.28 -8.21 15.60
C PHE A 865 4.75 -9.59 15.19
N GLY A 866 5.02 -10.60 16.02
CA GLY A 866 4.42 -11.93 15.89
C GLY A 866 3.44 -12.25 17.02
N GLY A 867 2.37 -12.99 16.70
CA GLY A 867 1.38 -13.43 17.69
C GLY A 867 1.82 -14.62 18.55
N SER A 868 2.92 -15.29 18.19
CA SER A 868 3.42 -16.47 18.90
C SER A 868 4.17 -16.09 20.19
N PRO A 869 4.21 -16.97 21.21
CA PRO A 869 5.06 -16.78 22.37
C PRO A 869 6.56 -16.76 22.01
N TYR A 870 7.38 -16.15 22.89
CA TYR A 870 8.84 -16.22 22.80
C TYR A 870 9.31 -17.69 22.73
N PRO A 871 10.31 -18.02 21.89
CA PRO A 871 11.16 -17.12 21.12
C PRO A 871 10.62 -16.70 19.74
N ASN A 872 9.41 -17.11 19.36
CA ASN A 872 8.89 -16.84 18.00
C ASN A 872 7.95 -15.61 17.96
N ASN A 873 8.13 -14.62 18.82
CA ASN A 873 7.25 -13.46 18.98
C ASN A 873 7.48 -12.35 17.93
N PHE A 874 7.84 -12.75 16.71
CA PHE A 874 8.09 -11.90 15.56
C PHE A 874 7.47 -12.52 14.30
N THR A 875 7.31 -11.70 13.26
CA THR A 875 6.94 -12.15 11.91
C THR A 875 7.92 -11.50 10.95
N ALA A 876 8.52 -12.29 10.05
CA ALA A 876 9.36 -11.76 8.98
C ALA A 876 8.47 -11.55 7.74
N HIS A 877 8.52 -10.35 7.18
CA HIS A 877 7.80 -9.99 5.97
C HIS A 877 8.81 -9.74 4.84
N THR A 878 8.63 -10.44 3.73
CA THR A 878 9.23 -10.10 2.44
C THR A 878 8.21 -9.34 1.60
N TYR A 879 8.68 -8.65 0.57
CA TYR A 879 7.82 -7.94 -0.37
C TYR A 879 8.26 -8.15 -1.83
N GLY A 880 9.10 -9.16 -2.08
CA GLY A 880 9.58 -9.49 -3.42
C GLY A 880 8.47 -10.00 -4.35
N GLU A 881 7.31 -10.37 -3.79
CA GLU A 881 6.11 -10.73 -4.53
C GLU A 881 5.27 -9.51 -4.96
N VAL A 882 5.49 -8.34 -4.36
CA VAL A 882 4.67 -7.15 -4.62
C VAL A 882 5.06 -6.55 -5.97
N GLY A 883 4.05 -6.31 -6.82
CA GLY A 883 4.19 -5.54 -8.05
C GLY A 883 3.31 -4.31 -8.03
N PHE A 884 3.85 -3.15 -8.39
CA PHE A 884 3.05 -1.93 -8.51
C PHE A 884 2.19 -1.95 -9.78
N PRO A 885 0.86 -1.75 -9.69
CA PRO A 885 -0.05 -1.99 -10.81
C PRO A 885 -0.04 -0.91 -11.88
N ALA A 886 0.60 0.25 -11.66
CA ALA A 886 0.58 1.35 -12.61
C ALA A 886 1.27 1.01 -13.95
N LEU A 887 0.65 1.46 -15.03
CA LEU A 887 1.06 1.27 -16.40
C LEU A 887 0.96 2.60 -17.18
N PRO A 888 1.88 2.83 -18.12
CA PRO A 888 3.23 2.27 -18.15
C PRO A 888 4.07 2.74 -16.94
N GLY A 889 5.25 2.15 -16.76
CA GLY A 889 6.28 2.67 -15.84
C GLY A 889 6.24 2.15 -14.38
N GLY A 890 5.18 1.49 -13.91
CA GLY A 890 5.17 0.95 -12.54
C GLY A 890 5.43 2.04 -11.50
N THR A 891 6.36 1.79 -10.57
CA THR A 891 6.73 2.75 -9.51
C THR A 891 7.38 4.03 -10.02
N GLN A 892 7.80 4.07 -11.29
CA GLN A 892 8.34 5.30 -11.91
C GLN A 892 7.26 6.36 -12.11
N ASN A 893 5.98 5.99 -12.13
CA ASN A 893 4.89 6.95 -12.19
C ASN A 893 4.68 7.65 -10.83
N CYS A 894 5.60 8.55 -10.46
CA CYS A 894 5.66 9.23 -9.17
C CYS A 894 4.34 9.95 -8.82
N THR A 895 3.61 10.43 -9.84
CA THR A 895 2.34 11.15 -9.65
C THR A 895 1.22 10.28 -9.07
N MET A 896 1.32 8.94 -9.19
CA MET A 896 0.37 8.00 -8.58
C MET A 896 0.35 8.12 -7.06
N CYS A 897 1.49 8.43 -6.44
CA CYS A 897 1.59 8.60 -5.00
C CYS A 897 1.65 10.08 -4.63
N HIS A 898 2.50 10.87 -5.29
CA HIS A 898 2.73 12.26 -4.90
C HIS A 898 1.63 13.23 -5.38
N GLY A 899 0.88 12.86 -6.42
CA GLY A 899 -0.16 13.66 -7.07
C GLY A 899 0.35 14.48 -8.26
N ALA A 900 -0.45 14.60 -9.32
CA ALA A 900 -0.06 15.22 -10.60
C ALA A 900 0.31 16.71 -10.54
N GLY A 901 -0.08 17.42 -9.48
CA GLY A 901 0.27 18.83 -9.26
C GLY A 901 1.37 19.06 -8.23
N ASN A 902 1.97 17.99 -7.70
CA ASN A 902 2.98 18.07 -6.66
C ASN A 902 4.37 17.91 -7.27
N GLN A 903 5.31 18.75 -6.87
CA GLN A 903 6.71 18.72 -7.32
C GLN A 903 7.70 18.38 -6.20
N ALA A 904 7.23 18.20 -4.95
CA ALA A 904 8.07 17.97 -3.78
C ALA A 904 8.86 16.64 -3.84
N TRP A 905 8.50 15.73 -4.75
CA TRP A 905 9.21 14.46 -4.98
C TRP A 905 10.41 14.58 -5.91
N MET A 906 10.54 15.69 -6.64
CA MET A 906 11.63 15.91 -7.59
C MET A 906 12.98 16.11 -6.89
N GLU A 907 12.95 16.56 -5.63
CA GLU A 907 14.12 16.73 -4.78
C GLU A 907 13.78 16.30 -3.34
N PRO A 908 14.49 15.33 -2.74
CA PRO A 908 14.26 14.92 -1.36
C PRO A 908 14.43 16.08 -0.38
N SER A 909 13.53 16.16 0.61
CA SER A 909 13.55 17.25 1.61
C SER A 909 14.74 17.14 2.58
N ASP A 910 15.24 18.30 3.01
CA ASP A 910 16.26 18.41 4.06
C ASP A 910 15.74 17.84 5.40
N ARG A 911 16.58 17.07 6.10
CA ARG A 911 16.28 16.48 7.41
C ARG A 911 17.30 16.82 8.49
N ASN A 912 18.11 17.85 8.25
CA ASN A 912 19.08 18.34 9.21
C ASN A 912 18.40 18.98 10.43
N HIS A 913 18.91 18.69 11.63
CA HIS A 913 18.48 19.39 12.84
C HIS A 913 18.84 20.88 12.74
N PRO A 914 17.91 21.82 12.98
CA PRO A 914 18.11 23.23 12.65
C PRO A 914 19.17 23.94 13.50
N THR A 915 19.40 23.46 14.74
CA THR A 915 20.25 24.16 15.72
C THR A 915 21.43 23.33 16.24
N ASP A 916 21.38 22.02 16.08
CA ASP A 916 22.36 21.09 16.65
C ASP A 916 22.67 19.95 15.66
N ARG A 917 23.48 20.30 14.67
CA ARG A 917 23.90 19.38 13.61
C ARG A 917 25.37 19.00 13.71
N LEU A 918 25.67 17.71 13.84
CA LEU A 918 27.04 17.18 13.80
C LEU A 918 27.43 16.72 12.40
N VAL A 919 26.50 16.09 11.68
CA VAL A 919 26.69 15.57 10.31
C VAL A 919 25.49 15.92 9.43
N PRO A 920 25.68 16.14 8.13
CA PRO A 920 24.57 16.33 7.20
C PRO A 920 23.76 15.03 7.07
N ALA A 921 22.44 15.16 7.01
CA ALA A 921 21.56 14.11 6.52
C ALA A 921 21.92 13.76 5.06
N ARG A 922 21.74 12.50 4.69
CA ARG A 922 21.92 11.96 3.34
C ARG A 922 20.57 11.67 2.70
N GLU A 923 19.80 12.72 2.45
CA GLU A 923 18.42 12.62 1.97
C GLU A 923 18.28 11.88 0.63
N TRP A 924 19.22 12.03 -0.29
CA TRP A 924 19.19 11.36 -1.59
C TRP A 924 19.49 9.87 -1.44
N ARG A 925 20.50 9.50 -0.66
CA ARG A 925 20.79 8.09 -0.35
C ARG A 925 19.57 7.39 0.22
N ALA A 926 18.90 7.99 1.20
CA ALA A 926 17.75 7.36 1.85
C ALA A 926 16.54 7.20 0.90
N ALA A 927 16.30 8.18 0.02
CA ALA A 927 15.17 8.17 -0.91
C ALA A 927 15.43 7.38 -2.19
N CYS A 928 16.60 7.49 -2.81
CA CYS A 928 16.89 6.83 -4.09
C CYS A 928 17.28 5.37 -3.92
N ASN A 929 18.00 5.01 -2.85
CA ASN A 929 18.40 3.63 -2.56
C ASN A 929 17.21 2.75 -2.09
N SER A 930 16.02 3.34 -1.92
CA SER A 930 14.81 2.54 -1.68
C SER A 930 14.41 1.75 -2.93
N CYS A 931 14.50 2.35 -4.12
CA CYS A 931 14.17 1.69 -5.39
C CYS A 931 15.41 1.22 -6.14
N HIS A 932 16.52 1.96 -6.05
CA HIS A 932 17.79 1.63 -6.71
C HIS A 932 18.76 0.93 -5.75
N ASP A 933 18.43 -0.30 -5.37
CA ASP A 933 19.13 -1.03 -4.30
C ASP A 933 20.31 -1.91 -4.76
N SER A 934 20.64 -1.92 -6.05
CA SER A 934 21.79 -2.69 -6.57
C SER A 934 23.14 -2.21 -6.01
N ASP A 935 24.15 -3.09 -6.06
CA ASP A 935 25.52 -2.76 -5.65
C ASP A 935 26.10 -1.55 -6.42
N ASP A 936 25.86 -1.48 -7.73
CA ASP A 936 26.36 -0.39 -8.57
C ASP A 936 25.69 0.94 -8.21
N ALA A 937 24.39 0.93 -7.93
CA ALA A 937 23.65 2.11 -7.48
C ALA A 937 24.14 2.58 -6.10
N THR A 938 24.31 1.66 -5.16
CA THR A 938 24.87 1.96 -3.84
C THR A 938 26.28 2.54 -3.96
N ALA A 939 27.15 1.94 -4.76
CA ALA A 939 28.50 2.44 -4.99
C ALA A 939 28.50 3.83 -5.65
N HIS A 940 27.58 4.08 -6.60
CA HIS A 940 27.40 5.39 -7.22
C HIS A 940 27.02 6.46 -6.19
N ILE A 941 26.07 6.17 -5.30
CA ILE A 941 25.65 7.08 -4.23
C ILE A 941 26.83 7.39 -3.29
N GLU A 942 27.56 6.37 -2.84
CA GLU A 942 28.70 6.56 -1.93
C GLU A 942 29.86 7.33 -2.61
N LEU A 943 30.12 7.13 -3.91
CA LEU A 943 31.12 7.90 -4.66
C LEU A 943 30.75 9.39 -4.79
N ASN A 944 29.46 9.72 -4.77
CA ASN A 944 28.94 11.08 -4.81
C ASN A 944 28.64 11.65 -3.42
N THR A 945 29.12 10.98 -2.38
CA THR A 945 29.04 11.45 -0.99
C THR A 945 30.44 11.80 -0.50
N THR A 946 30.62 13.02 -0.02
CA THR A 946 31.92 13.43 0.55
C THR A 946 32.21 12.65 1.85
N PRO A 947 33.47 12.56 2.29
CA PRO A 947 33.79 11.97 3.60
C PRO A 947 33.10 12.65 4.80
N ALA A 948 32.58 13.87 4.61
CA ALA A 948 31.80 14.61 5.61
C ALA A 948 30.29 14.35 5.52
N GLY A 949 29.84 13.44 4.65
CA GLY A 949 28.43 13.05 4.46
C GLY A 949 27.65 13.93 3.48
N VAL A 950 28.23 15.00 2.93
CA VAL A 950 27.52 15.88 1.98
C VAL A 950 27.37 15.17 0.62
N GLU A 951 26.15 15.08 0.12
CA GLU A 951 25.81 14.50 -1.18
C GLU A 951 25.89 15.53 -2.31
N SER A 952 26.33 15.11 -3.50
CA SER A 952 26.32 15.95 -4.71
C SER A 952 25.29 15.50 -5.76
N CYS A 953 24.31 14.68 -5.37
CA CYS A 953 23.32 14.06 -6.25
C CYS A 953 22.52 15.09 -7.05
N ALA A 954 22.11 16.20 -6.42
CA ALA A 954 21.34 17.28 -7.04
C ALA A 954 22.06 17.93 -8.25
N VAL A 955 23.38 17.82 -8.36
CA VAL A 955 24.13 18.35 -9.53
C VAL A 955 23.74 17.63 -10.82
N CYS A 956 23.43 16.34 -10.73
CA CYS A 956 23.07 15.50 -11.88
C CYS A 956 21.57 15.17 -11.93
N HIS A 957 20.93 15.08 -10.77
CA HIS A 957 19.54 14.61 -10.60
C HIS A 957 18.56 15.68 -10.13
N GLY A 958 19.03 16.88 -9.77
CA GLY A 958 18.14 17.97 -9.39
C GLY A 958 17.37 18.54 -10.58
N PRO A 959 16.31 19.34 -10.34
CA PRO A 959 15.54 19.98 -11.41
C PRO A 959 16.42 20.80 -12.38
N GLY A 960 16.23 20.60 -13.67
CA GLY A 960 17.00 21.18 -14.78
C GLY A 960 18.36 20.52 -15.05
N ALA A 961 18.75 19.49 -14.29
CA ALA A 961 19.99 18.76 -14.49
C ALA A 961 19.85 17.67 -15.58
N GLU A 962 20.97 17.18 -16.13
CA GLU A 962 20.95 16.24 -17.26
C GLU A 962 20.14 14.96 -16.98
N TYR A 963 20.10 14.48 -15.74
CA TYR A 963 19.39 13.26 -15.34
C TYR A 963 18.36 13.55 -14.24
N GLU A 964 17.64 14.67 -14.35
CA GLU A 964 16.62 15.05 -13.37
C GLU A 964 15.58 13.94 -13.12
N VAL A 965 15.11 13.84 -11.88
CA VAL A 965 14.23 12.75 -11.43
C VAL A 965 12.95 12.67 -12.28
N GLU A 966 12.27 13.78 -12.54
CA GLU A 966 11.01 13.79 -13.29
C GLU A 966 11.15 13.21 -14.70
N VAL A 967 12.18 13.62 -15.43
CA VAL A 967 12.41 13.19 -16.82
C VAL A 967 12.84 11.73 -16.90
N MET A 968 13.66 11.28 -15.97
CA MET A 968 14.15 9.90 -15.95
C MET A 968 13.07 8.89 -15.51
N HIS A 969 12.07 9.34 -14.75
CA HIS A 969 10.96 8.49 -14.28
C HIS A 969 9.65 8.73 -15.06
N LYS A 970 9.65 9.56 -16.10
CA LYS A 970 8.45 9.84 -16.90
C LYS A 970 7.94 8.55 -17.58
N PRO A 971 6.72 8.09 -17.27
CA PRO A 971 6.14 6.88 -17.87
C PRO A 971 5.82 7.12 -19.35
N ARG A 972 6.11 6.13 -20.21
CA ARG A 972 5.94 6.20 -21.67
C ARG A 972 5.43 4.89 -22.26
#